data_AF-A0AAW0VG55-F1
#
_entry.id   AF-A0AAW0VG55-F1
#
_cell.length_a   1.000
_cell.length_b   1.000
_cell.length_c   1.000
_cell.angle_alpha   90.00
_cell.angle_beta   90.00
_cell.angle_gamma   90.00
#
_symmetry.space_group_name_H-M   'P 1'
#
loop_
_entity.id
_entity.type
_entity.pdbx_description
1 polymer ?
#
loop_
_entity_poly.entity_id
_entity_poly.type
_entity_poly.pdbx_seq_one_letter_code
_entity_poly.pdbx_strand_id
1 'polypeptide(L)'
;MKFSHSIQFNAVPEWSSKYISYTTLKKLIYSLQRESLHRRKGDSESAYLISNDLSQDNSPSEVFKAALDAELSKIDEFYKKQEEFIFISIEDLLRDIEYFKSDVDAMWMRRRPNRKRHTSKVSASSGYDVSNGEAYSDAHLASQTNLDTDGNYTNEDNLDAEESNDDDELQITSFPEDEGAGRRRKSSVDGPYYPTTSRDGMMSDFGQELNSQINIFSESRILLRKRVIGLFTTLSELKSYIELNNTGFKKALKKFDKSLGTTLKDQYLVELPNRSYIFKKSTLESVNNRLDDLIRGYALVCNHGDDLEQAKSELSIHLREHVVWERNTVWRDLIGIERKKQSALAQDSSMTLDEKKGANTSSLTSSIRRSAIIKLTVITSTSIFLLVVSPFEEVEQRNCFALLVCASLLWATESLPLFVTSLLIPLLIVILGVLKNDDGSRMQTVDSSKYILASMWNSVILLLLGGFTLAASLTKYHIAKLMSTWVLSKAGTNPSVVLLTVMSIALFASMWVSNVAAPVLCLSLIQPLLRTLPKGSAFARALILGIALASNIGGMASPIASPQNMIAIGAMDPQPSWGQWFVISMPICILSLAMIWMFLLLTFSCNSRNTHLVAIRTIDDKFSGVQLYIVIVSATTIFLWCIASRLEGIFGEMGIIALIPLILFFGPGLLTTEDFNNYPWNIVVLAMGGTALGKAVASSGLLETIALSIQKEVEDFSLFGVVLSFGLLILTVATFVSHTVAALIVIPLVSEIGSKLDDPHPRLLIMASALLCSAAMGLPTSGFPNVTAICMTDDLGNAYLNVGTFITRGVPSSFMTYLIIISIGYATMQLIDF
;
A
#
# COMPACT_ATOMS: atom_id res chain seq x y z
N MET A 1 15.90 -15.69 -21.51
CA MET A 1 14.42 -15.60 -21.41
C MET A 1 13.74 -16.37 -22.55
N LYS A 2 12.48 -16.81 -22.36
CA LYS A 2 11.59 -17.18 -23.48
C LYS A 2 11.14 -15.89 -24.20
N PHE A 3 10.98 -15.89 -25.53
CA PHE A 3 10.71 -14.66 -26.29
C PHE A 3 9.45 -13.89 -25.84
N SER A 4 8.39 -14.56 -25.36
CA SER A 4 7.22 -13.88 -24.78
C SER A 4 7.56 -12.99 -23.59
N HIS A 5 8.43 -13.46 -22.68
CA HIS A 5 8.89 -12.68 -21.53
C HIS A 5 9.83 -11.54 -22.00
N SER A 6 10.56 -11.74 -23.11
CA SER A 6 11.40 -10.71 -23.73
C SER A 6 10.61 -9.63 -24.48
N ILE A 7 9.37 -9.89 -24.89
CA ILE A 7 8.42 -8.84 -25.30
C ILE A 7 7.97 -8.11 -24.03
N GLN A 8 7.43 -8.84 -23.04
CA GLN A 8 6.89 -8.24 -21.81
C GLN A 8 7.89 -7.36 -21.04
N PHE A 9 9.19 -7.70 -21.06
CA PHE A 9 10.27 -6.94 -20.41
C PHE A 9 10.77 -5.73 -21.22
N ASN A 10 10.45 -5.64 -22.52
CA ASN A 10 10.82 -4.50 -23.38
C ASN A 10 9.59 -3.75 -23.92
N ALA A 11 8.41 -4.06 -23.39
CA ALA A 11 7.17 -3.40 -23.70
C ALA A 11 6.92 -2.30 -22.67
N VAL A 12 6.47 -1.12 -23.13
CA VAL A 12 5.92 -0.10 -22.22
C VAL A 12 4.77 -0.75 -21.42
N PRO A 13 4.73 -0.63 -20.08
CA PRO A 13 3.79 -1.37 -19.24
C PRO A 13 2.32 -1.14 -19.64
N GLU A 14 1.96 0.12 -19.89
CA GLU A 14 0.61 0.53 -20.27
C GLU A 14 0.21 -0.01 -21.65
N TRP A 15 1.16 -0.11 -22.57
CA TRP A 15 0.92 -0.56 -23.95
C TRP A 15 1.04 -2.08 -24.10
N SER A 16 1.37 -2.81 -23.02
CA SER A 16 1.63 -4.27 -23.01
C SER A 16 0.54 -5.12 -23.71
N SER A 17 -0.73 -4.74 -23.60
CA SER A 17 -1.87 -5.39 -24.29
C SER A 17 -1.96 -5.12 -25.79
N LYS A 18 -1.31 -4.04 -26.26
CA LYS A 18 -1.32 -3.54 -27.64
C LYS A 18 -0.15 -4.04 -28.47
N TYR A 19 0.88 -4.65 -27.88
CA TYR A 19 1.90 -5.40 -28.62
C TYR A 19 1.33 -6.69 -29.21
N ILE A 20 2.10 -7.30 -30.13
CA ILE A 20 1.78 -8.61 -30.71
C ILE A 20 1.74 -9.71 -29.65
N SER A 21 0.58 -10.38 -29.55
CA SER A 21 0.29 -11.45 -28.60
C SER A 21 0.94 -12.77 -29.06
N TYR A 22 2.27 -12.81 -29.02
CA TYR A 22 3.08 -13.97 -29.39
C TYR A 22 2.70 -15.23 -28.59
N THR A 23 2.10 -15.10 -27.40
CA THR A 23 1.63 -16.23 -26.60
C THR A 23 0.33 -16.86 -27.14
N THR A 24 -0.64 -16.07 -27.62
CA THR A 24 -1.86 -16.63 -28.25
C THR A 24 -1.55 -17.19 -29.63
N LEU A 25 -0.78 -16.46 -30.45
CA LEU A 25 -0.27 -16.95 -31.73
C LEU A 25 0.51 -18.26 -31.56
N LYS A 26 1.36 -18.38 -30.52
CA LYS A 26 2.06 -19.62 -30.19
C LYS A 26 1.13 -20.76 -29.81
N LYS A 27 0.00 -20.51 -29.14
CA LYS A 27 -1.02 -21.54 -28.85
C LYS A 27 -1.69 -21.99 -30.16
N LEU A 28 -2.09 -21.05 -31.00
CA LEU A 28 -2.72 -21.30 -32.31
C LEU A 28 -1.83 -22.12 -33.25
N ILE A 29 -0.53 -21.83 -33.31
CA ILE A 29 0.45 -22.64 -34.07
C ILE A 29 0.44 -24.10 -33.60
N TYR A 30 0.31 -24.36 -32.28
CA TYR A 30 0.27 -25.72 -31.76
C TYR A 30 -1.08 -26.43 -31.96
N SER A 31 -2.22 -25.72 -31.92
CA SER A 31 -3.51 -26.34 -32.24
C SER A 31 -3.58 -26.73 -33.71
N LEU A 32 -3.16 -25.83 -34.62
CA LEU A 32 -3.09 -26.10 -36.06
C LEU A 32 -2.09 -27.22 -36.39
N GLN A 33 -0.94 -27.28 -35.70
CA GLN A 33 0.00 -28.39 -35.83
C GLN A 33 -0.63 -29.72 -35.35
N ARG A 34 -1.34 -29.73 -34.22
CA ARG A 34 -2.04 -30.92 -33.72
C ARG A 34 -3.14 -31.38 -34.68
N GLU A 35 -3.95 -30.46 -35.20
CA GLU A 35 -5.00 -30.77 -36.17
C GLU A 35 -4.42 -31.34 -37.47
N SER A 36 -3.36 -30.73 -38.01
CA SER A 36 -2.65 -31.24 -39.20
C SER A 36 -2.07 -32.64 -38.99
N LEU A 37 -1.64 -32.99 -37.77
CA LEU A 37 -1.17 -34.33 -37.43
C LEU A 37 -2.32 -35.35 -37.31
N HIS A 38 -3.49 -34.95 -36.80
CA HIS A 38 -4.69 -35.79 -36.80
C HIS A 38 -5.23 -36.03 -38.23
N ARG A 39 -5.37 -34.98 -39.05
CA ARG A 39 -5.77 -35.10 -40.47
C ARG A 39 -4.83 -36.01 -41.27
N ARG A 40 -3.54 -36.10 -40.91
CA ARG A 40 -2.55 -37.01 -41.53
C ARG A 40 -2.60 -38.46 -41.05
N LYS A 41 -3.34 -38.78 -39.97
CA LYS A 41 -3.37 -40.14 -39.39
C LYS A 41 -4.51 -41.03 -39.88
N GLY A 42 -5.59 -40.47 -40.41
CA GLY A 42 -6.63 -41.25 -41.10
C GLY A 42 -7.63 -41.99 -40.20
N ASP A 43 -7.65 -41.73 -38.90
CA ASP A 43 -8.63 -42.34 -37.97
C ASP A 43 -10.00 -41.64 -38.08
N SER A 44 -11.01 -42.35 -38.59
CA SER A 44 -12.35 -41.79 -38.89
C SER A 44 -13.31 -41.74 -37.68
N GLU A 45 -12.84 -42.01 -36.46
CA GLU A 45 -13.69 -42.26 -35.28
C GLU A 45 -13.46 -41.31 -34.08
N SER A 46 -13.06 -40.05 -34.31
CA SER A 46 -12.92 -39.06 -33.21
C SER A 46 -13.38 -37.63 -33.53
N ALA A 47 -14.46 -37.51 -34.31
CA ALA A 47 -15.04 -36.23 -34.75
C ALA A 47 -16.29 -35.79 -33.96
N TYR A 48 -16.19 -35.69 -32.62
CA TYR A 48 -17.28 -35.15 -31.78
C TYR A 48 -16.81 -34.21 -30.66
N LEU A 49 -17.59 -33.16 -30.42
CA LEU A 49 -17.57 -32.24 -29.26
C LEU A 49 -16.35 -31.30 -29.08
N ILE A 50 -16.04 -30.52 -30.12
CA ILE A 50 -15.83 -29.06 -29.95
C ILE A 50 -16.75 -28.34 -30.95
N SER A 51 -17.28 -27.18 -30.55
CA SER A 51 -18.35 -26.41 -31.24
C SER A 51 -18.19 -26.24 -32.75
N ASN A 52 -19.21 -26.65 -33.50
CA ASN A 52 -19.46 -26.16 -34.86
C ASN A 52 -19.76 -24.66 -34.82
N ASP A 53 -19.01 -23.87 -35.59
CA ASP A 53 -19.49 -22.59 -36.19
C ASP A 53 -18.52 -22.00 -37.26
N LEU A 54 -17.41 -22.69 -37.58
CA LEU A 54 -16.48 -22.32 -38.66
C LEU A 54 -16.24 -23.49 -39.62
N SER A 55 -17.31 -23.98 -40.25
CA SER A 55 -17.24 -24.94 -41.36
C SER A 55 -16.88 -24.24 -42.67
N GLN A 56 -15.59 -24.10 -42.96
CA GLN A 56 -15.05 -23.76 -44.28
C GLN A 56 -13.66 -24.38 -44.46
N ASP A 57 -13.31 -24.74 -45.70
CA ASP A 57 -12.06 -25.43 -46.09
C ASP A 57 -10.78 -24.57 -46.02
N ASN A 58 -10.74 -23.63 -45.08
CA ASN A 58 -9.60 -22.74 -44.89
C ASN A 58 -8.37 -23.54 -44.45
N SER A 59 -7.27 -23.38 -45.18
CA SER A 59 -6.01 -24.01 -44.84
C SER A 59 -5.47 -23.51 -43.49
N PRO A 60 -4.64 -24.29 -42.78
CA PRO A 60 -3.98 -23.83 -41.56
C PRO A 60 -3.18 -22.53 -41.74
N SER A 61 -2.74 -22.25 -42.97
CA SER A 61 -2.08 -21.00 -43.36
C SER A 61 -3.03 -19.81 -43.35
N GLU A 62 -4.27 -19.97 -43.81
CA GLU A 62 -5.29 -18.90 -43.85
C GLU A 62 -5.82 -18.58 -42.45
N VAL A 63 -6.09 -19.61 -41.63
CA VAL A 63 -6.48 -19.41 -40.21
C VAL A 63 -5.39 -18.65 -39.44
N PHE A 64 -4.12 -18.99 -39.67
CA PHE A 64 -3.00 -18.27 -39.05
C PHE A 64 -2.80 -16.86 -39.66
N LYS A 65 -2.99 -16.68 -40.96
CA LYS A 65 -2.91 -15.38 -41.64
C LYS A 65 -3.99 -14.42 -41.14
N ALA A 66 -5.24 -14.87 -40.98
CA ALA A 66 -6.33 -14.07 -40.42
C ALA A 66 -6.02 -13.62 -38.97
N ALA A 67 -5.47 -14.51 -38.14
CA ALA A 67 -5.04 -14.16 -36.78
C ALA A 67 -3.87 -13.17 -36.75
N LEU A 68 -2.95 -13.21 -37.73
CA LEU A 68 -1.89 -12.22 -37.89
C LEU A 68 -2.41 -10.87 -38.40
N ASP A 69 -3.30 -10.87 -39.40
CA ASP A 69 -3.89 -9.64 -39.96
C ASP A 69 -4.77 -8.92 -38.92
N ALA A 70 -5.46 -9.65 -38.03
CA ALA A 70 -6.18 -9.08 -36.89
C ALA A 70 -5.25 -8.45 -35.84
N GLU A 71 -4.15 -9.11 -35.47
CA GLU A 71 -3.12 -8.54 -34.60
C GLU A 71 -2.42 -7.32 -35.24
N LEU A 72 -2.22 -7.34 -36.56
CA LEU A 72 -1.65 -6.24 -37.34
C LEU A 72 -2.58 -5.01 -37.31
N SER A 73 -3.89 -5.18 -37.53
CA SER A 73 -4.87 -4.10 -37.47
C SER A 73 -4.94 -3.46 -36.08
N LYS A 74 -4.96 -4.27 -35.02
CA LYS A 74 -4.89 -3.82 -33.60
C LYS A 74 -3.66 -2.94 -33.32
N ILE A 75 -2.51 -3.32 -33.88
CA ILE A 75 -1.23 -2.62 -33.71
C ILE A 75 -1.22 -1.30 -34.52
N ASP A 76 -1.72 -1.33 -35.76
CA ASP A 76 -1.73 -0.17 -36.66
C ASP A 76 -2.73 0.92 -36.21
N GLU A 77 -3.91 0.52 -35.71
CA GLU A 77 -4.91 1.43 -35.11
C GLU A 77 -4.36 2.12 -33.86
N PHE A 78 -3.75 1.35 -32.94
CA PHE A 78 -3.15 1.89 -31.73
C PHE A 78 -1.99 2.85 -32.05
N TYR A 79 -1.11 2.46 -32.98
CA TYR A 79 0.03 3.26 -33.39
C TYR A 79 -0.39 4.63 -33.94
N LYS A 80 -1.35 4.68 -34.88
CA LYS A 80 -1.85 5.93 -35.45
C LYS A 80 -2.37 6.90 -34.40
N LYS A 81 -3.14 6.39 -33.43
CA LYS A 81 -3.72 7.21 -32.36
C LYS A 81 -2.66 7.76 -31.39
N GLN A 82 -1.58 7.03 -31.15
CA GLN A 82 -0.45 7.52 -30.35
C GLN A 82 0.41 8.51 -31.13
N GLU A 83 0.69 8.24 -32.41
CA GLU A 83 1.46 9.12 -33.29
C GLU A 83 0.78 10.50 -33.43
N GLU A 84 -0.52 10.54 -33.69
CA GLU A 84 -1.32 11.77 -33.76
C GLU A 84 -1.22 12.59 -32.47
N PHE A 85 -1.44 11.96 -31.31
CA PHE A 85 -1.39 12.61 -30.00
C PHE A 85 0.02 13.13 -29.66
N ILE A 86 1.06 12.33 -29.92
CA ILE A 86 2.45 12.69 -29.63
C ILE A 86 2.92 13.80 -30.59
N PHE A 87 2.58 13.74 -31.88
CA PHE A 87 3.00 14.75 -32.86
C PHE A 87 2.35 16.12 -32.59
N ILE A 88 1.04 16.17 -32.26
CA ILE A 88 0.39 17.42 -31.82
C ILE A 88 1.10 17.98 -30.58
N SER A 89 1.39 17.13 -29.59
CA SER A 89 2.08 17.54 -28.36
C SER A 89 3.50 18.08 -28.60
N ILE A 90 4.21 17.53 -29.59
CA ILE A 90 5.53 18.00 -30.03
C ILE A 90 5.43 19.34 -30.76
N GLU A 91 4.46 19.50 -31.67
CA GLU A 91 4.30 20.77 -32.40
C GLU A 91 3.89 21.92 -31.48
N ASP A 92 3.01 21.70 -30.51
CA ASP A 92 2.69 22.69 -29.48
C ASP A 92 3.92 23.03 -28.61
N LEU A 93 4.73 22.03 -28.22
CA LEU A 93 5.98 22.26 -27.49
C LEU A 93 7.01 23.05 -28.32
N LEU A 94 7.17 22.75 -29.62
CA LEU A 94 8.10 23.47 -30.49
C LEU A 94 7.70 24.94 -30.65
N ARG A 95 6.40 25.23 -30.77
CA ARG A 95 5.88 26.62 -30.74
C ARG A 95 6.16 27.30 -29.40
N ASP A 96 5.95 26.62 -28.27
CA ASP A 96 6.26 27.18 -26.94
C ASP A 96 7.76 27.50 -26.78
N ILE A 97 8.65 26.68 -27.34
CA ILE A 97 10.10 26.93 -27.38
C ILE A 97 10.45 28.11 -28.30
N GLU A 98 9.77 28.26 -29.44
CA GLU A 98 9.95 29.39 -30.35
C GLU A 98 9.49 30.72 -29.74
N TYR A 99 8.35 30.74 -29.04
CA TYR A 99 7.91 31.89 -28.23
C TYR A 99 8.93 32.23 -27.13
N PHE A 100 9.38 31.23 -26.36
CA PHE A 100 10.40 31.42 -25.32
C PHE A 100 11.71 32.00 -25.90
N LYS A 101 12.13 31.55 -27.09
CA LYS A 101 13.27 32.15 -27.80
C LYS A 101 13.00 33.62 -28.15
N SER A 102 11.83 33.92 -28.71
CA SER A 102 11.46 35.28 -29.12
C SER A 102 11.47 36.27 -27.95
N ASP A 103 10.92 35.87 -26.80
CA ASP A 103 10.92 36.69 -25.58
C ASP A 103 12.33 36.90 -25.01
N VAL A 104 13.18 35.86 -25.03
CA VAL A 104 14.59 35.96 -24.64
C VAL A 104 15.34 36.91 -25.59
N ASP A 105 15.23 36.73 -26.91
CA ASP A 105 15.89 37.59 -27.90
C ASP A 105 15.40 39.06 -27.79
N ALA A 106 14.11 39.28 -27.50
CA ALA A 106 13.56 40.61 -27.22
C ALA A 106 14.15 41.25 -25.95
N MET A 107 14.41 40.45 -24.90
CA MET A 107 15.10 40.91 -23.69
C MET A 107 16.54 41.36 -24.00
N TRP A 108 17.28 40.62 -24.84
CA TRP A 108 18.62 41.02 -25.28
C TRP A 108 18.62 42.24 -26.21
N MET A 109 17.59 42.41 -27.05
CA MET A 109 17.40 43.61 -27.88
C MET A 109 17.22 44.89 -27.04
N ARG A 110 16.51 44.83 -25.90
CA ARG A 110 16.34 45.96 -24.96
C ARG A 110 17.67 46.43 -24.33
N ARG A 111 18.76 45.68 -24.47
CA ARG A 111 20.04 45.89 -23.76
C ARG A 111 21.02 46.87 -24.43
N ARG A 112 20.67 47.53 -25.54
CA ARG A 112 21.54 48.48 -26.27
C ARG A 112 21.27 49.97 -25.90
N PRO A 113 22.18 50.66 -25.18
CA PRO A 113 21.98 52.07 -24.81
C PRO A 113 22.28 53.05 -25.95
N ASN A 114 21.30 53.90 -26.30
CA ASN A 114 21.40 54.92 -27.35
C ASN A 114 22.08 56.21 -26.83
N ARG A 115 23.42 56.24 -26.80
CA ARG A 115 24.22 57.31 -26.18
C ARG A 115 24.30 58.61 -27.03
N LYS A 116 23.25 59.43 -27.02
CA LYS A 116 23.33 60.82 -27.50
C LYS A 116 24.18 61.70 -26.56
N ARG A 117 25.00 62.57 -27.15
CA ARG A 117 25.81 63.59 -26.45
C ARG A 117 24.91 64.64 -25.78
N HIS A 118 25.32 65.11 -24.60
CA HIS A 118 25.23 66.51 -24.21
C HIS A 118 26.48 66.91 -23.42
N THR A 119 26.82 68.21 -23.44
CA THR A 119 28.08 68.74 -22.89
C THR A 119 27.84 69.98 -22.02
N SER A 120 28.60 70.08 -20.92
CA SER A 120 28.77 71.29 -20.12
C SER A 120 30.13 71.22 -19.38
N LYS A 121 30.71 72.38 -19.01
CA LYS A 121 32.11 72.51 -18.56
C LYS A 121 32.21 73.13 -17.16
N VAL A 122 33.08 72.58 -16.31
CA VAL A 122 33.81 73.25 -15.20
C VAL A 122 35.09 72.40 -14.98
N SER A 123 36.31 72.70 -15.47
CA SER A 123 37.33 73.70 -15.06
C SER A 123 37.78 73.64 -13.58
N ALA A 124 39.07 73.63 -13.20
CA ALA A 124 40.35 73.46 -13.90
C ALA A 124 41.50 73.29 -12.85
N SER A 125 42.76 73.10 -13.31
CA SER A 125 44.03 73.06 -12.52
C SER A 125 44.25 71.79 -11.66
N SER A 126 45.48 71.28 -11.44
CA SER A 126 46.80 71.50 -12.07
C SER A 126 47.72 70.29 -11.83
N GLY A 127 48.65 69.95 -12.73
CA GLY A 127 49.69 68.93 -12.46
C GLY A 127 50.27 68.22 -13.70
N TYR A 128 51.58 68.38 -13.91
CA TYR A 128 52.46 67.66 -14.85
C TYR A 128 52.94 66.31 -14.20
N ASP A 129 53.52 65.28 -14.86
CA ASP A 129 54.09 65.15 -16.21
C ASP A 129 54.29 63.68 -16.72
N VAL A 130 54.54 63.53 -18.04
CA VAL A 130 55.41 62.55 -18.78
C VAL A 130 55.35 61.00 -18.57
N SER A 131 54.74 60.33 -19.56
CA SER A 131 55.10 59.14 -20.40
C SER A 131 55.91 57.88 -19.96
N ASN A 132 55.50 56.76 -20.60
CA ASN A 132 56.27 55.62 -21.16
C ASN A 132 56.78 54.46 -20.27
N GLY A 133 56.70 53.24 -20.85
CA GLY A 133 57.24 51.98 -20.30
C GLY A 133 56.70 50.72 -20.99
N GLU A 134 57.26 50.34 -22.14
CA GLU A 134 57.00 49.04 -22.80
C GLU A 134 57.99 47.96 -22.31
N ALA A 135 57.57 46.68 -22.32
CA ALA A 135 58.48 45.54 -22.20
C ALA A 135 57.91 44.28 -22.89
N TYR A 136 58.74 43.62 -23.70
CA TYR A 136 58.47 42.36 -24.42
C TYR A 136 59.09 41.15 -23.70
N SER A 137 58.55 39.95 -23.92
CA SER A 137 59.38 38.75 -24.15
C SER A 137 58.61 37.64 -24.90
N ASP A 138 59.23 37.03 -25.91
CA ASP A 138 58.79 35.84 -26.64
C ASP A 138 59.74 34.65 -26.38
N ALA A 139 59.24 33.41 -26.44
CA ALA A 139 60.07 32.21 -26.72
C ALA A 139 59.27 30.96 -27.20
N HIS A 140 59.78 30.36 -28.28
CA HIS A 140 59.48 29.10 -29.03
C HIS A 140 59.08 27.83 -28.22
N LEU A 141 58.38 26.78 -28.73
CA LEU A 141 58.07 26.18 -30.07
C LEU A 141 58.91 24.92 -30.47
N ALA A 142 58.24 23.79 -30.76
CA ALA A 142 58.75 22.56 -31.45
C ALA A 142 57.59 21.64 -31.95
N SER A 143 57.83 20.66 -32.85
CA SER A 143 56.75 19.85 -33.50
C SER A 143 57.18 18.54 -34.22
N GLN A 144 56.23 17.57 -34.38
CA GLN A 144 56.26 16.33 -35.22
C GLN A 144 57.23 15.21 -34.72
N THR A 145 57.07 13.89 -34.99
CA THR A 145 56.58 13.09 -36.16
C THR A 145 55.92 11.73 -35.80
N ASN A 146 55.45 10.95 -36.80
CA ASN A 146 54.84 9.59 -36.67
C ASN A 146 55.82 8.41 -36.84
N LEU A 147 55.47 7.18 -36.37
CA LEU A 147 55.67 5.87 -37.05
C LEU A 147 55.04 4.68 -36.26
N ASP A 148 54.85 3.53 -36.93
CA ASP A 148 54.08 2.35 -36.47
C ASP A 148 54.92 1.14 -35.97
N THR A 149 54.28 0.13 -35.33
CA THR A 149 54.34 -1.35 -35.60
C THR A 149 54.22 -2.27 -34.34
N ASP A 150 53.37 -3.31 -34.45
CA ASP A 150 53.17 -4.60 -33.73
C ASP A 150 53.93 -5.02 -32.42
N GLY A 151 53.33 -5.93 -31.61
CA GLY A 151 53.94 -6.45 -30.36
C GLY A 151 53.52 -7.87 -29.86
N ASN A 152 52.27 -8.05 -29.42
CA ASN A 152 51.61 -9.34 -29.03
C ASN A 152 52.00 -10.05 -27.68
N TYR A 153 51.02 -10.82 -27.16
CA TYR A 153 51.03 -11.92 -26.16
C TYR A 153 51.12 -11.79 -24.61
N THR A 154 50.24 -12.60 -23.98
CA THR A 154 50.32 -13.40 -22.73
C THR A 154 50.11 -12.82 -21.31
N ASN A 155 48.94 -13.22 -20.76
CA ASN A 155 48.69 -13.98 -19.52
C ASN A 155 48.78 -13.39 -18.07
N GLU A 156 47.67 -13.65 -17.37
CA GLU A 156 47.53 -14.24 -16.01
C GLU A 156 47.85 -13.42 -14.73
N ASP A 157 46.76 -13.19 -13.99
CA ASP A 157 46.55 -13.56 -12.58
C ASP A 157 46.90 -12.65 -11.37
N ASN A 158 45.90 -12.64 -10.48
CA ASN A 158 45.95 -12.51 -9.00
C ASN A 158 46.18 -11.15 -8.30
N LEU A 159 45.04 -10.62 -7.83
CA LEU A 159 44.69 -10.41 -6.41
C LEU A 159 45.25 -9.21 -5.60
N ASP A 160 44.36 -8.81 -4.67
CA ASP A 160 44.55 -8.11 -3.39
C ASP A 160 45.03 -6.65 -3.34
N ALA A 161 44.04 -5.79 -3.03
CA ALA A 161 44.05 -4.71 -2.03
C ALA A 161 45.27 -3.77 -1.92
N GLU A 162 45.06 -2.50 -2.25
CA GLU A 162 44.81 -1.42 -1.28
C GLU A 162 44.55 -0.10 -2.02
N GLU A 163 43.39 0.53 -1.82
CA GLU A 163 43.15 1.92 -2.23
C GLU A 163 42.62 2.73 -1.05
N SER A 164 43.38 3.78 -0.72
CA SER A 164 42.98 4.85 0.18
C SER A 164 43.30 6.17 -0.50
N ASN A 165 42.30 7.03 -0.71
CA ASN A 165 42.31 8.47 -0.42
C ASN A 165 40.99 9.12 -0.83
N ASP A 166 40.54 10.03 0.02
CA ASP A 166 39.88 11.33 -0.25
C ASP A 166 39.13 11.55 -1.58
N ASP A 167 37.82 11.80 -1.46
CA ASP A 167 36.99 12.53 -2.43
C ASP A 167 36.05 13.49 -1.67
N ASP A 168 35.98 14.76 -2.07
CA ASP A 168 35.18 15.82 -1.41
C ASP A 168 33.70 15.81 -1.88
N GLU A 169 32.74 15.62 -0.96
CA GLU A 169 31.31 15.55 -1.31
C GLU A 169 30.55 16.87 -1.03
N LEU A 170 29.95 17.45 -2.08
CA LEU A 170 29.28 18.77 -2.06
C LEU A 170 27.85 18.73 -1.49
N GLN A 171 27.55 19.60 -0.51
CA GLN A 171 26.24 19.72 0.13
C GLN A 171 25.35 20.81 -0.49
N ILE A 172 24.04 20.54 -0.65
CA ILE A 172 22.99 21.55 -0.96
C ILE A 172 21.73 21.26 -0.11
N THR A 173 21.00 22.31 0.30
CA THR A 173 19.87 22.28 1.26
C THR A 173 18.61 23.02 0.75
N SER A 174 17.46 22.91 1.43
CA SER A 174 16.14 23.45 1.01
C SER A 174 15.21 23.87 2.18
N PHE A 175 14.10 24.58 1.89
CA PHE A 175 13.16 25.24 2.85
C PHE A 175 11.67 25.37 2.29
N PRO A 176 10.61 25.68 3.11
CA PRO A 176 9.11 25.38 3.03
C PRO A 176 8.29 25.19 1.70
N GLU A 177 6.98 25.55 1.47
CA GLU A 177 5.89 26.36 2.11
C GLU A 177 4.42 25.94 1.73
N ASP A 178 3.38 26.36 2.49
CA ASP A 178 1.89 26.33 2.28
C ASP A 178 1.26 27.39 3.24
N GLU A 179 0.13 28.12 3.08
CA GLU A 179 -1.01 28.18 2.13
C GLU A 179 -1.49 29.66 1.99
N GLY A 180 -2.20 30.08 0.92
CA GLY A 180 -2.80 31.44 0.75
C GLY A 180 -4.08 31.47 -0.11
N ALA A 181 -4.96 32.48 0.03
CA ALA A 181 -6.35 32.40 -0.49
C ALA A 181 -6.89 33.66 -1.21
N GLY A 182 -7.59 33.52 -2.36
CA GLY A 182 -8.24 34.71 -2.97
C GLY A 182 -8.87 34.75 -4.39
N ARG A 183 -9.33 33.65 -5.01
CA ARG A 183 -10.14 33.60 -6.29
C ARG A 183 -9.46 33.90 -7.66
N ARG A 184 -9.93 33.10 -8.65
CA ARG A 184 -9.90 33.24 -10.14
C ARG A 184 -8.60 32.88 -10.94
N ARG A 185 -8.65 31.64 -11.46
CA ARG A 185 -8.14 31.13 -12.76
C ARG A 185 -6.62 31.00 -12.97
N LYS A 186 -6.26 29.84 -13.55
CA LYS A 186 -4.92 29.28 -13.81
C LYS A 186 -4.16 28.83 -12.55
N SER A 187 -3.52 27.67 -12.69
CA SER A 187 -2.50 27.07 -11.81
C SER A 187 -1.12 27.68 -12.14
N SER A 188 -0.09 27.58 -11.30
CA SER A 188 0.10 26.81 -10.05
C SER A 188 0.88 27.60 -8.97
N VAL A 189 1.06 26.98 -7.79
CA VAL A 189 1.80 27.46 -6.61
C VAL A 189 3.32 27.28 -6.79
N ASP A 190 4.12 28.12 -6.12
CA ASP A 190 5.38 27.76 -5.41
C ASP A 190 5.74 28.87 -4.37
N GLY A 191 6.61 28.55 -3.40
CA GLY A 191 7.17 29.39 -2.32
C GLY A 191 8.23 28.57 -1.55
N PRO A 192 9.05 29.11 -0.61
CA PRO A 192 9.11 30.46 -0.01
C PRO A 192 10.34 31.28 -0.43
N TYR A 193 10.54 32.45 0.20
CA TYR A 193 11.88 32.80 0.70
C TYR A 193 11.85 33.54 2.05
N TYR A 194 12.88 33.35 2.88
CA TYR A 194 13.00 34.00 4.19
C TYR A 194 13.17 35.53 4.09
N PRO A 195 12.71 36.30 5.09
CA PRO A 195 12.93 37.73 5.15
C PRO A 195 14.40 38.06 5.41
N THR A 196 15.01 38.88 4.54
CA THR A 196 16.28 39.57 4.83
C THR A 196 16.02 41.02 5.21
N THR A 197 16.83 41.54 6.13
CA THR A 197 16.55 42.77 6.88
C THR A 197 16.42 44.03 6.04
N SER A 198 15.31 44.74 6.19
CA SER A 198 15.18 46.13 5.76
C SER A 198 16.20 47.02 6.49
N ARG A 199 17.03 47.72 5.72
CA ARG A 199 17.60 49.00 6.12
C ARG A 199 17.68 49.88 4.88
N ASP A 200 16.83 50.90 4.83
CA ASP A 200 16.53 51.61 3.58
C ASP A 200 17.73 52.30 2.94
N GLY A 201 17.77 52.23 1.61
CA GLY A 201 18.86 52.71 0.77
C GLY A 201 18.43 52.95 -0.69
N MET A 202 17.24 53.55 -0.86
CA MET A 202 16.63 54.07 -2.10
C MET A 202 17.37 53.79 -3.42
N MET A 203 17.28 52.56 -3.91
CA MET A 203 17.77 52.13 -5.23
C MET A 203 16.60 52.03 -6.22
N SER A 204 16.83 52.34 -7.50
CA SER A 204 15.77 52.59 -8.49
C SER A 204 14.93 51.37 -8.89
N ASP A 205 13.61 51.58 -8.90
CA ASP A 205 12.50 50.78 -9.46
C ASP A 205 12.89 49.82 -10.61
N PHE A 206 13.62 50.35 -11.60
CA PHE A 206 14.05 49.65 -12.82
C PHE A 206 14.89 48.38 -12.59
N GLY A 207 15.58 48.27 -11.45
CA GLY A 207 16.32 47.06 -11.09
C GLY A 207 15.44 45.91 -10.60
N GLN A 208 14.27 46.23 -10.04
CA GLN A 208 13.38 45.25 -9.41
C GLN A 208 12.50 44.56 -10.47
N GLU A 209 12.02 45.31 -11.46
CA GLU A 209 11.31 44.78 -12.63
C GLU A 209 12.18 43.81 -13.44
N LEU A 210 13.48 44.12 -13.60
CA LEU A 210 14.43 43.28 -14.35
C LEU A 210 14.67 41.91 -13.69
N ASN A 211 14.84 41.87 -12.36
CA ASN A 211 15.07 40.62 -11.63
C ASN A 211 13.84 39.69 -11.64
N SER A 212 12.63 40.26 -11.58
CA SER A 212 11.39 39.46 -11.67
C SER A 212 11.25 38.76 -13.04
N GLN A 213 11.60 39.45 -14.14
CA GLN A 213 11.58 38.89 -15.48
C GLN A 213 12.60 37.75 -15.63
N ILE A 214 13.81 37.91 -15.07
CA ILE A 214 14.86 36.86 -15.09
C ILE A 214 14.38 35.57 -14.42
N ASN A 215 13.72 35.67 -13.26
CA ASN A 215 13.22 34.49 -12.55
C ASN A 215 12.12 33.76 -13.34
N ILE A 216 11.16 34.50 -13.92
CA ILE A 216 10.08 33.93 -14.75
C ILE A 216 10.64 33.16 -15.96
N PHE A 217 11.71 33.67 -16.60
CA PHE A 217 12.39 32.94 -17.68
C PHE A 217 13.12 31.68 -17.19
N SER A 218 13.63 31.66 -15.96
CA SER A 218 14.27 30.47 -15.39
C SER A 218 13.27 29.33 -15.10
N GLU A 219 12.09 29.66 -14.55
CA GLU A 219 11.00 28.70 -14.32
C GLU A 219 10.45 28.16 -15.64
N SER A 220 10.19 29.06 -16.60
CA SER A 220 9.72 28.70 -17.95
C SER A 220 10.69 27.73 -18.65
N ARG A 221 12.00 27.98 -18.53
CA ARG A 221 13.06 27.10 -19.04
C ARG A 221 13.03 25.71 -18.39
N ILE A 222 12.85 25.63 -17.08
CA ILE A 222 12.77 24.36 -16.34
C ILE A 222 11.54 23.55 -16.77
N LEU A 223 10.40 24.20 -16.96
CA LEU A 223 9.15 23.57 -17.42
C LEU A 223 9.28 23.06 -18.87
N LEU A 224 9.88 23.85 -19.77
CA LEU A 224 10.16 23.42 -21.14
C LEU A 224 11.14 22.24 -21.17
N ARG A 225 12.26 22.29 -20.43
CA ARG A 225 13.23 21.17 -20.35
C ARG A 225 12.55 19.87 -19.91
N LYS A 226 11.70 19.91 -18.87
CA LYS A 226 10.91 18.76 -18.40
C LYS A 226 9.94 18.23 -19.46
N ARG A 227 9.27 19.10 -20.23
CA ARG A 227 8.39 18.70 -21.35
C ARG A 227 9.14 18.06 -22.50
N VAL A 228 10.31 18.59 -22.88
CA VAL A 228 11.16 18.02 -23.94
C VAL A 228 11.62 16.61 -23.56
N ILE A 229 12.12 16.41 -22.34
CA ILE A 229 12.55 15.09 -21.84
C ILE A 229 11.37 14.09 -21.89
N GLY A 230 10.19 14.49 -21.40
CA GLY A 230 9.00 13.63 -21.41
C GLY A 230 8.57 13.20 -22.82
N LEU A 231 8.48 14.15 -23.75
CA LEU A 231 8.08 13.82 -25.13
C LEU A 231 9.16 13.03 -25.88
N PHE A 232 10.46 13.32 -25.65
CA PHE A 232 11.56 12.53 -26.21
C PHE A 232 11.51 11.07 -25.76
N THR A 233 11.19 10.82 -24.48
CA THR A 233 10.98 9.47 -23.94
C THR A 233 9.80 8.77 -24.62
N THR A 234 8.61 9.38 -24.63
CA THR A 234 7.41 8.75 -25.27
C THR A 234 7.57 8.50 -26.77
N LEU A 235 8.28 9.37 -27.50
CA LEU A 235 8.58 9.17 -28.92
C LEU A 235 9.63 8.07 -29.15
N SER A 236 10.62 7.95 -28.25
CA SER A 236 11.60 6.84 -28.25
C SER A 236 10.93 5.49 -27.93
N GLU A 237 9.94 5.49 -27.04
CA GLU A 237 9.08 4.35 -26.74
C GLU A 237 8.20 3.98 -27.94
N LEU A 238 7.61 4.96 -28.63
CA LEU A 238 6.82 4.74 -29.86
C LEU A 238 7.70 4.13 -30.98
N LYS A 239 8.95 4.59 -31.12
CA LYS A 239 9.94 3.97 -32.02
C LYS A 239 10.22 2.50 -31.63
N SER A 240 10.49 2.25 -30.34
CA SER A 240 10.70 0.90 -29.81
C SER A 240 9.50 -0.02 -30.05
N TYR A 241 8.27 0.51 -30.00
CA TYR A 241 7.04 -0.21 -30.31
C TYR A 241 7.02 -0.72 -31.77
N ILE A 242 7.51 0.05 -32.75
CA ILE A 242 7.67 -0.42 -34.14
C ILE A 242 8.66 -1.59 -34.21
N GLU A 243 9.85 -1.42 -33.64
CA GLU A 243 10.96 -2.38 -33.73
C GLU A 243 10.64 -3.72 -33.03
N LEU A 244 10.01 -3.65 -31.86
CA LEU A 244 9.63 -4.83 -31.07
C LEU A 244 8.51 -5.63 -31.75
N ASN A 245 7.49 -4.97 -32.31
CA ASN A 245 6.40 -5.63 -33.01
C ASN A 245 6.87 -6.27 -34.33
N ASN A 246 7.71 -5.59 -35.12
CA ASN A 246 8.34 -6.16 -36.32
C ASN A 246 9.14 -7.43 -35.98
N THR A 247 9.96 -7.36 -34.92
CA THR A 247 10.69 -8.52 -34.36
C THR A 247 9.74 -9.64 -33.94
N GLY A 248 8.57 -9.30 -33.40
CA GLY A 248 7.51 -10.22 -33.02
C GLY A 248 6.89 -10.96 -34.21
N PHE A 249 6.41 -10.24 -35.23
CA PHE A 249 5.88 -10.82 -36.48
C PHE A 249 6.91 -11.76 -37.14
N LYS A 250 8.15 -11.29 -37.30
CA LYS A 250 9.26 -12.07 -37.88
C LYS A 250 9.54 -13.37 -37.14
N LYS A 251 9.37 -13.40 -35.80
CA LYS A 251 9.53 -14.61 -34.97
C LYS A 251 8.27 -15.49 -34.94
N ALA A 252 7.07 -14.92 -35.03
CA ALA A 252 5.81 -15.66 -35.14
C ALA A 252 5.76 -16.45 -36.46
N LEU A 253 6.00 -15.78 -37.60
CA LEU A 253 6.06 -16.37 -38.93
C LEU A 253 7.14 -17.46 -39.03
N LYS A 254 8.39 -17.17 -38.61
CA LYS A 254 9.47 -18.16 -38.57
C LYS A 254 9.13 -19.39 -37.72
N LYS A 255 8.28 -19.23 -36.69
CA LYS A 255 7.83 -20.37 -35.90
C LYS A 255 6.72 -21.17 -36.58
N PHE A 256 5.74 -20.53 -37.21
CA PHE A 256 4.69 -21.22 -37.96
C PHE A 256 5.30 -22.09 -39.07
N ASP A 257 6.17 -21.51 -39.89
CA ASP A 257 6.90 -22.20 -40.95
C ASP A 257 7.70 -23.40 -40.43
N LYS A 258 8.44 -23.24 -39.32
CA LYS A 258 9.17 -24.38 -38.71
C LYS A 258 8.25 -25.45 -38.09
N SER A 259 6.98 -25.14 -37.80
CA SER A 259 6.05 -26.07 -37.11
C SER A 259 5.15 -26.84 -38.09
N LEU A 260 4.80 -26.25 -39.24
CA LEU A 260 3.95 -26.88 -40.28
C LEU A 260 4.68 -27.17 -41.60
N GLY A 261 5.91 -26.66 -41.81
CA GLY A 261 6.70 -26.91 -43.04
C GLY A 261 6.39 -25.96 -44.20
N THR A 262 5.82 -24.78 -43.91
CA THR A 262 5.42 -23.75 -44.87
C THR A 262 6.54 -22.72 -45.16
N THR A 263 6.30 -21.83 -46.12
CA THR A 263 7.17 -20.70 -46.52
C THR A 263 6.45 -19.34 -46.40
N LEU A 264 5.44 -19.25 -45.53
CA LEU A 264 4.55 -18.09 -45.40
C LEU A 264 5.30 -16.82 -44.97
N LYS A 265 6.39 -16.95 -44.20
CA LYS A 265 7.20 -15.81 -43.73
C LYS A 265 7.66 -14.90 -44.87
N ASP A 266 8.19 -15.46 -45.94
CA ASP A 266 8.88 -14.67 -46.96
C ASP A 266 7.91 -13.99 -47.94
N GLN A 267 6.71 -14.56 -48.12
CA GLN A 267 5.60 -13.86 -48.78
C GLN A 267 5.04 -12.74 -47.88
N TYR A 268 4.70 -13.05 -46.63
CA TYR A 268 4.03 -12.11 -45.73
C TYR A 268 4.91 -10.91 -45.34
N LEU A 269 6.21 -11.11 -45.12
CA LEU A 269 7.14 -10.01 -44.79
C LEU A 269 7.38 -9.03 -45.96
N VAL A 270 7.16 -9.46 -47.21
CA VAL A 270 7.25 -8.57 -48.39
C VAL A 270 5.96 -7.73 -48.55
N GLU A 271 4.80 -8.29 -48.24
CA GLU A 271 3.53 -7.55 -48.26
C GLU A 271 3.33 -6.62 -47.04
N LEU A 272 3.99 -6.90 -45.91
CA LEU A 272 3.77 -6.24 -44.61
C LEU A 272 3.92 -4.68 -44.62
N PRO A 273 4.88 -4.06 -45.34
CA PRO A 273 4.95 -2.60 -45.50
C PRO A 273 3.85 -2.00 -46.39
N ASN A 274 3.20 -2.81 -47.24
CA ASN A 274 2.07 -2.37 -48.08
C ASN A 274 0.74 -2.52 -47.34
N ARG A 275 0.62 -3.55 -46.48
CA ARG A 275 -0.57 -3.88 -45.67
C ARG A 275 -0.80 -2.97 -44.47
N SER A 276 0.23 -2.29 -43.98
CA SER A 276 0.18 -1.51 -42.74
C SER A 276 0.88 -0.15 -42.89
N TYR A 277 0.55 0.79 -42.02
CA TYR A 277 1.18 2.11 -41.96
C TYR A 277 2.39 2.12 -41.02
N ILE A 278 2.30 1.42 -39.88
CA ILE A 278 3.38 1.31 -38.88
C ILE A 278 4.70 0.78 -39.44
N PHE A 279 4.68 -0.13 -40.43
CA PHE A 279 5.90 -0.75 -40.98
C PHE A 279 6.41 -0.13 -42.29
N LYS A 280 5.96 1.08 -42.66
CA LYS A 280 6.53 1.84 -43.78
C LYS A 280 7.81 2.56 -43.36
N LYS A 281 8.80 2.62 -44.26
CA LYS A 281 10.07 3.34 -44.02
C LYS A 281 9.85 4.81 -43.71
N SER A 282 8.95 5.46 -44.45
CA SER A 282 8.55 6.86 -44.26
C SER A 282 8.04 7.17 -42.84
N THR A 283 7.35 6.22 -42.20
CA THR A 283 6.83 6.38 -40.83
C THR A 283 7.98 6.39 -39.82
N LEU A 284 8.93 5.46 -39.95
CA LEU A 284 10.13 5.42 -39.12
C LEU A 284 11.04 6.64 -39.35
N GLU A 285 11.16 7.10 -40.61
CA GLU A 285 11.87 8.33 -40.97
C GLU A 285 11.20 9.57 -40.33
N SER A 286 9.87 9.68 -40.37
CA SER A 286 9.11 10.76 -39.69
C SER A 286 9.37 10.78 -38.17
N VAL A 287 9.35 9.61 -37.52
CA VAL A 287 9.64 9.50 -36.08
C VAL A 287 11.09 9.90 -35.76
N ASN A 288 12.07 9.53 -36.59
CA ASN A 288 13.46 9.97 -36.41
C ASN A 288 13.61 11.49 -36.58
N ASN A 289 12.97 12.08 -37.59
CA ASN A 289 13.01 13.53 -37.81
C ASN A 289 12.42 14.29 -36.61
N ARG A 290 11.30 13.82 -36.03
CA ARG A 290 10.71 14.40 -34.82
C ARG A 290 11.56 14.20 -33.55
N LEU A 291 12.38 13.15 -33.47
CA LEU A 291 13.38 13.01 -32.40
C LEU A 291 14.51 14.04 -32.54
N ASP A 292 14.99 14.29 -33.77
CA ASP A 292 16.02 15.31 -34.03
C ASP A 292 15.47 16.75 -33.83
N ASP A 293 14.20 17.01 -34.15
CA ASP A 293 13.50 18.27 -33.80
C ASP A 293 13.50 18.51 -32.27
N LEU A 294 13.21 17.47 -31.48
CA LEU A 294 13.24 17.55 -30.01
C LEU A 294 14.66 17.75 -29.45
N ILE A 295 15.69 17.14 -30.06
CA ILE A 295 17.10 17.36 -29.67
C ILE A 295 17.50 18.82 -29.93
N ARG A 296 17.09 19.41 -31.07
CA ARG A 296 17.30 20.83 -31.37
C ARG A 296 16.58 21.74 -30.36
N GLY A 297 15.33 21.42 -30.03
CA GLY A 297 14.56 22.12 -28.99
C GLY A 297 15.23 22.06 -27.62
N TYR A 298 15.81 20.91 -27.24
CA TYR A 298 16.53 20.73 -25.98
C TYR A 298 17.79 21.59 -25.91
N ALA A 299 18.64 21.57 -26.95
CA ALA A 299 19.87 22.36 -27.01
C ALA A 299 19.59 23.87 -26.83
N LEU A 300 18.53 24.35 -27.51
CA LEU A 300 18.03 25.73 -27.43
C LEU A 300 17.59 26.09 -26.00
N VAL A 301 16.76 25.27 -25.36
CA VAL A 301 16.28 25.51 -23.99
C VAL A 301 17.41 25.47 -22.95
N CYS A 302 18.41 24.61 -23.14
CA CYS A 302 19.52 24.43 -22.19
C CYS A 302 20.68 25.45 -22.37
N ASN A 303 20.68 26.27 -23.42
CA ASN A 303 21.82 27.10 -23.87
C ASN A 303 23.07 26.30 -24.28
N HIS A 304 22.93 25.09 -24.83
CA HIS A 304 24.06 24.25 -25.27
C HIS A 304 24.71 24.70 -26.60
N GLY A 305 24.43 25.92 -27.07
CA GLY A 305 24.89 26.40 -28.38
C GLY A 305 24.37 25.53 -29.53
N ASP A 306 25.23 25.27 -30.52
CA ASP A 306 24.97 24.36 -31.64
C ASP A 306 25.38 22.90 -31.34
N ASP A 307 25.83 22.57 -30.11
CA ASP A 307 26.35 21.25 -29.73
C ASP A 307 25.23 20.21 -29.49
N LEU A 308 24.56 19.84 -30.60
CA LEU A 308 23.48 18.86 -30.65
C LEU A 308 23.88 17.48 -30.09
N GLU A 309 25.16 17.12 -30.11
CA GLU A 309 25.64 15.84 -29.55
C GLU A 309 25.55 15.80 -28.02
N GLN A 310 25.86 16.91 -27.33
CA GLN A 310 25.74 16.99 -25.87
C GLN A 310 24.26 16.95 -25.44
N ALA A 311 23.39 17.69 -26.15
CA ALA A 311 21.95 17.64 -25.96
C ALA A 311 21.38 16.22 -26.13
N LYS A 312 21.82 15.51 -27.18
CA LYS A 312 21.46 14.11 -27.45
C LYS A 312 21.98 13.14 -26.39
N SER A 313 23.19 13.39 -25.85
CA SER A 313 23.78 12.60 -24.78
C SER A 313 22.94 12.67 -23.50
N GLU A 314 22.61 13.88 -23.01
CA GLU A 314 21.75 14.07 -21.83
C GLU A 314 20.38 13.42 -21.97
N LEU A 315 19.70 13.64 -23.11
CA LEU A 315 18.41 13.01 -23.40
C LEU A 315 18.51 11.47 -23.40
N SER A 316 19.62 10.91 -23.88
CA SER A 316 19.86 9.46 -23.85
C SER A 316 20.14 8.91 -22.44
N ILE A 317 20.67 9.73 -21.53
CA ILE A 317 20.86 9.36 -20.12
C ILE A 317 19.50 9.30 -19.43
N HIS A 318 18.67 10.35 -19.54
CA HIS A 318 17.32 10.34 -18.95
C HIS A 318 16.42 9.24 -19.52
N LEU A 319 16.50 8.95 -20.83
CA LEU A 319 15.83 7.79 -21.42
C LEU A 319 16.34 6.46 -20.82
N ARG A 320 17.64 6.32 -20.58
CA ARG A 320 18.23 5.13 -19.95
C ARG A 320 17.76 4.96 -18.52
N GLU A 321 17.71 6.04 -17.74
CA GLU A 321 17.20 6.06 -16.36
C GLU A 321 15.72 5.62 -16.32
N HIS A 322 14.87 6.20 -17.17
CA HIS A 322 13.45 5.85 -17.28
C HIS A 322 13.28 4.35 -17.61
N VAL A 323 13.95 3.88 -18.66
CA VAL A 323 13.85 2.49 -19.12
C VAL A 323 14.43 1.49 -18.10
N VAL A 324 15.45 1.86 -17.32
CA VAL A 324 15.96 1.03 -16.21
C VAL A 324 14.94 0.97 -15.06
N TRP A 325 14.34 2.10 -14.68
CA TRP A 325 13.32 2.18 -13.64
C TRP A 325 12.05 1.37 -13.99
N GLU A 326 11.56 1.50 -15.23
CA GLU A 326 10.44 0.70 -15.75
C GLU A 326 10.78 -0.79 -15.73
N ARG A 327 11.92 -1.18 -16.32
CA ARG A 327 12.35 -2.59 -16.38
C ARG A 327 12.47 -3.22 -15.01
N ASN A 328 13.02 -2.50 -14.03
CA ASN A 328 13.12 -2.97 -12.65
C ASN A 328 11.72 -3.18 -12.03
N THR A 329 10.77 -2.30 -12.31
CA THR A 329 9.38 -2.40 -11.85
C THR A 329 8.66 -3.58 -12.52
N VAL A 330 8.71 -3.69 -13.85
CA VAL A 330 8.12 -4.81 -14.63
C VAL A 330 8.74 -6.15 -14.23
N TRP A 331 10.05 -6.20 -13.96
CA TRP A 331 10.73 -7.41 -13.51
C TRP A 331 10.31 -7.82 -12.10
N ARG A 332 10.16 -6.85 -11.19
CA ARG A 332 9.64 -7.06 -9.81
C ARG A 332 8.24 -7.68 -9.85
N ASP A 333 7.37 -7.16 -10.71
CA ASP A 333 5.97 -7.57 -10.82
C ASP A 333 5.83 -8.91 -11.57
N LEU A 334 6.60 -9.13 -12.64
CA LEU A 334 6.65 -10.40 -13.37
C LEU A 334 7.18 -11.53 -12.48
N ILE A 335 8.17 -11.26 -11.62
CA ILE A 335 8.63 -12.21 -10.59
C ILE A 335 7.58 -12.41 -9.49
N GLY A 336 6.77 -11.41 -9.15
CA GLY A 336 5.62 -11.56 -8.26
C GLY A 336 4.59 -12.54 -8.84
N ILE A 337 4.26 -12.39 -10.13
CA ILE A 337 3.33 -13.27 -10.86
C ILE A 337 3.89 -14.69 -10.99
N GLU A 338 5.14 -14.85 -11.42
CA GLU A 338 5.75 -16.17 -11.57
C GLU A 338 5.92 -16.86 -10.21
N ARG A 339 6.19 -16.13 -9.11
CA ARG A 339 6.18 -16.70 -7.75
C ARG A 339 4.79 -17.13 -7.30
N LYS A 340 3.76 -16.29 -7.40
CA LYS A 340 2.37 -16.67 -7.05
C LYS A 340 1.93 -17.92 -7.83
N LYS A 341 2.31 -17.99 -9.11
CA LYS A 341 2.06 -19.14 -9.97
C LYS A 341 2.88 -20.39 -9.59
N GLN A 342 4.14 -20.24 -9.18
CA GLN A 342 4.94 -21.34 -8.64
C GLN A 342 4.41 -21.83 -7.29
N SER A 343 3.88 -20.96 -6.42
CA SER A 343 3.21 -21.35 -5.18
C SER A 343 1.98 -22.22 -5.45
N ALA A 344 1.13 -21.82 -6.42
CA ALA A 344 -0.01 -22.63 -6.85
C ALA A 344 0.43 -23.99 -7.46
N LEU A 345 1.37 -23.96 -8.42
CA LEU A 345 1.89 -25.19 -9.05
C LEU A 345 2.65 -26.10 -8.08
N ALA A 346 3.23 -25.57 -6.99
CA ALA A 346 3.86 -26.36 -5.95
C ALA A 346 2.83 -27.12 -5.10
N GLN A 347 1.62 -26.58 -4.90
CA GLN A 347 0.54 -27.33 -4.25
C GLN A 347 0.11 -28.53 -5.10
N ASP A 348 -0.15 -28.34 -6.40
CA ASP A 348 -0.44 -29.45 -7.33
C ASP A 348 0.71 -30.48 -7.41
N SER A 349 1.96 -30.01 -7.48
CA SER A 349 3.13 -30.88 -7.59
C SER A 349 3.44 -31.65 -6.30
N SER A 350 3.07 -31.12 -5.13
CA SER A 350 3.34 -31.76 -3.84
C SER A 350 2.60 -33.10 -3.66
N MET A 351 1.47 -33.31 -4.35
CA MET A 351 0.76 -34.60 -4.33
C MET A 351 1.41 -35.71 -5.18
N THR A 352 2.48 -35.42 -5.95
CA THR A 352 3.00 -36.37 -6.97
C THR A 352 4.51 -36.62 -6.96
N LEU A 353 5.29 -35.99 -6.05
CA LEU A 353 6.76 -36.06 -6.08
C LEU A 353 7.47 -36.54 -4.80
N ASP A 354 6.77 -36.73 -3.68
CA ASP A 354 7.38 -37.10 -2.40
C ASP A 354 7.99 -38.52 -2.34
N GLU A 355 7.74 -39.38 -3.35
CA GLU A 355 8.22 -40.77 -3.33
C GLU A 355 9.70 -40.94 -3.73
N LYS A 356 10.32 -39.99 -4.48
CA LYS A 356 11.66 -40.20 -5.10
C LYS A 356 12.60 -38.98 -5.11
N LYS A 357 13.12 -38.60 -3.94
CA LYS A 357 14.55 -38.28 -3.73
C LYS A 357 14.90 -38.08 -2.24
N GLY A 358 15.69 -39.00 -1.69
CA GLY A 358 16.23 -38.88 -0.33
C GLY A 358 17.59 -38.17 -0.27
N ALA A 359 18.02 -37.90 0.97
CA ALA A 359 19.35 -37.45 1.40
C ALA A 359 19.83 -36.03 1.01
N ASN A 360 20.36 -35.33 2.02
CA ASN A 360 21.26 -34.16 1.99
C ASN A 360 20.70 -32.72 2.12
N THR A 361 19.42 -32.52 2.47
CA THR A 361 18.86 -31.19 2.88
C THR A 361 18.22 -31.18 4.27
N SER A 362 18.56 -32.15 5.12
CA SER A 362 17.87 -32.44 6.39
C SER A 362 18.31 -31.62 7.60
N SER A 363 19.44 -30.91 7.56
CA SER A 363 19.99 -30.20 8.74
C SER A 363 19.14 -28.99 9.16
N LEU A 364 18.93 -28.04 8.24
CA LEU A 364 18.24 -26.78 8.53
C LEU A 364 16.73 -26.98 8.73
N THR A 365 16.10 -27.79 7.87
CA THR A 365 14.67 -28.13 7.92
C THR A 365 14.29 -28.86 9.21
N SER A 366 15.13 -29.80 9.68
CA SER A 366 14.90 -30.49 10.95
C SER A 366 15.19 -29.63 12.18
N SER A 367 15.93 -28.52 12.06
CA SER A 367 16.16 -27.58 13.17
C SER A 367 14.90 -26.75 13.45
N ILE A 368 14.33 -26.15 12.40
CA ILE A 368 13.06 -25.40 12.48
C ILE A 368 11.93 -26.33 12.96
N ARG A 369 11.82 -27.54 12.39
CA ARG A 369 10.80 -28.52 12.80
C ARG A 369 10.98 -28.97 14.25
N ARG A 370 12.23 -29.12 14.75
CA ARG A 370 12.51 -29.39 16.17
C ARG A 370 12.08 -28.24 17.07
N SER A 371 12.36 -26.98 16.71
CA SER A 371 11.91 -25.82 17.50
C SER A 371 10.39 -25.76 17.64
N ALA A 372 9.65 -25.94 16.54
CA ALA A 372 8.19 -25.98 16.58
C ALA A 372 7.63 -27.13 17.44
N ILE A 373 8.19 -28.34 17.31
CA ILE A 373 7.81 -29.50 18.13
C ILE A 373 8.11 -29.25 19.61
N ILE A 374 9.29 -28.70 19.96
CA ILE A 374 9.65 -28.40 21.36
C ILE A 374 8.67 -27.39 21.96
N LYS A 375 8.37 -26.27 21.26
CA LYS A 375 7.37 -25.31 21.72
C LYS A 375 6.02 -25.99 21.95
N LEU A 376 5.55 -26.77 20.99
CA LEU A 376 4.22 -27.40 21.06
C LEU A 376 4.14 -28.43 22.21
N THR A 377 5.18 -29.23 22.43
CA THR A 377 5.27 -30.17 23.58
C THR A 377 5.31 -29.43 24.92
N VAL A 378 6.00 -28.29 25.02
CA VAL A 378 5.99 -27.47 26.24
C VAL A 378 4.59 -26.91 26.51
N ILE A 379 3.89 -26.44 25.47
CA ILE A 379 2.54 -25.86 25.60
C ILE A 379 1.51 -26.94 25.96
N THR A 380 1.53 -28.11 25.31
CA THR A 380 0.63 -29.21 25.66
C THR A 380 0.92 -29.77 27.06
N SER A 381 2.19 -29.90 27.44
CA SER A 381 2.59 -30.27 28.81
C SER A 381 2.07 -29.27 29.85
N THR A 382 2.24 -27.96 29.60
CA THR A 382 1.71 -26.89 30.47
C THR A 382 0.18 -26.94 30.55
N SER A 383 -0.50 -27.23 29.45
CA SER A 383 -1.96 -27.34 29.40
C SER A 383 -2.47 -28.55 30.19
N ILE A 384 -1.80 -29.70 30.04
CA ILE A 384 -2.10 -30.92 30.81
C ILE A 384 -1.83 -30.71 32.30
N PHE A 385 -0.75 -30.01 32.65
CA PHE A 385 -0.46 -29.63 34.04
C PHE A 385 -1.58 -28.77 34.63
N LEU A 386 -2.08 -27.76 33.91
CA LEU A 386 -3.19 -26.91 34.36
C LEU A 386 -4.56 -27.61 34.43
N LEU A 387 -4.74 -28.72 33.69
CA LEU A 387 -5.92 -29.59 33.86
C LEU A 387 -5.87 -30.44 35.13
N VAL A 388 -4.70 -30.59 35.76
CA VAL A 388 -4.49 -31.34 37.01
C VAL A 388 -4.35 -30.38 38.21
N VAL A 389 -3.55 -29.32 38.06
CA VAL A 389 -3.23 -28.33 39.09
C VAL A 389 -3.81 -26.98 38.67
N SER A 390 -4.90 -26.57 39.31
CA SER A 390 -5.65 -25.35 39.02
C SER A 390 -6.17 -24.72 40.31
N PRO A 391 -6.27 -23.38 40.40
CA PRO A 391 -6.84 -22.71 41.56
C PRO A 391 -8.38 -22.73 41.59
N PHE A 392 -9.05 -23.28 40.56
CA PHE A 392 -10.51 -23.35 40.46
C PHE A 392 -11.02 -24.76 40.80
N GLU A 393 -12.03 -24.83 41.68
CA GLU A 393 -12.62 -26.09 42.16
C GLU A 393 -13.53 -26.74 41.11
N GLU A 394 -14.29 -25.94 40.36
CA GLU A 394 -15.17 -26.43 39.29
C GLU A 394 -14.38 -26.94 38.07
N VAL A 395 -14.82 -28.09 37.53
CA VAL A 395 -14.16 -28.74 36.40
C VAL A 395 -14.22 -27.89 35.14
N GLU A 396 -15.36 -27.23 34.90
CA GLU A 396 -15.63 -26.37 33.75
C GLU A 396 -14.71 -25.13 33.78
N GLN A 397 -14.59 -24.47 34.94
CA GLN A 397 -13.69 -23.33 35.14
C GLN A 397 -12.22 -23.72 34.95
N ARG A 398 -11.78 -24.80 35.60
CA ARG A 398 -10.42 -25.34 35.44
C ARG A 398 -10.09 -25.64 33.98
N ASN A 399 -11.00 -26.34 33.31
CA ASN A 399 -10.82 -26.72 31.91
C ASN A 399 -10.81 -25.49 30.99
N CYS A 400 -11.60 -24.47 31.32
CA CYS A 400 -11.56 -23.18 30.63
C CYS A 400 -10.23 -22.43 30.85
N PHE A 401 -9.70 -22.42 32.07
CA PHE A 401 -8.45 -21.75 32.39
C PHE A 401 -7.26 -22.39 31.68
N ALA A 402 -7.19 -23.73 31.70
CA ALA A 402 -6.19 -24.48 30.94
C ALA A 402 -6.29 -24.24 29.42
N LEU A 403 -7.51 -24.17 28.87
CA LEU A 403 -7.75 -23.82 27.47
C LEU A 403 -7.31 -22.38 27.14
N LEU A 404 -7.63 -21.40 27.99
CA LEU A 404 -7.28 -20.00 27.81
C LEU A 404 -5.75 -19.84 27.77
N VAL A 405 -5.03 -20.46 28.71
CA VAL A 405 -3.56 -20.45 28.71
C VAL A 405 -2.99 -21.18 27.49
N CYS A 406 -3.56 -22.32 27.10
CA CYS A 406 -3.15 -23.05 25.89
C CYS A 406 -3.26 -22.19 24.62
N ALA A 407 -4.44 -21.61 24.36
CA ALA A 407 -4.70 -20.74 23.22
C ALA A 407 -3.79 -19.51 23.22
N SER A 408 -3.63 -18.87 24.38
CA SER A 408 -2.77 -17.70 24.57
C SER A 408 -1.32 -18.00 24.27
N LEU A 409 -0.79 -19.13 24.75
CA LEU A 409 0.57 -19.57 24.45
C LEU A 409 0.73 -19.94 22.96
N LEU A 410 -0.20 -20.68 22.36
CA LEU A 410 -0.15 -21.04 20.94
C LEU A 410 -0.12 -19.82 20.01
N TRP A 411 -0.91 -18.78 20.32
CA TRP A 411 -0.85 -17.51 19.60
C TRP A 411 0.44 -16.73 19.91
N ALA A 412 0.83 -16.58 21.17
CA ALA A 412 2.01 -15.81 21.58
C ALA A 412 3.34 -16.36 21.04
N THR A 413 3.47 -17.69 20.91
CA THR A 413 4.71 -18.34 20.45
C THR A 413 4.75 -18.58 18.94
N GLU A 414 3.66 -18.34 18.20
CA GLU A 414 3.48 -18.70 16.77
C GLU A 414 3.86 -20.17 16.48
N SER A 415 3.54 -21.09 17.40
CA SER A 415 3.85 -22.53 17.25
C SER A 415 3.03 -23.21 16.15
N LEU A 416 1.84 -22.67 15.88
CA LEU A 416 0.97 -23.00 14.76
C LEU A 416 0.54 -21.68 14.09
N PRO A 417 0.19 -21.68 12.79
CA PRO A 417 -0.40 -20.51 12.16
C PRO A 417 -1.66 -20.05 12.90
N LEU A 418 -1.86 -18.75 13.09
CA LEU A 418 -2.90 -18.19 13.97
C LEU A 418 -4.32 -18.72 13.67
N PHE A 419 -4.64 -18.92 12.38
CA PHE A 419 -5.92 -19.49 11.96
C PHE A 419 -6.08 -20.99 12.31
N VAL A 420 -4.99 -21.75 12.35
CA VAL A 420 -5.00 -23.18 12.75
C VAL A 420 -5.26 -23.30 14.26
N THR A 421 -4.59 -22.47 15.08
CA THR A 421 -4.92 -22.33 16.52
C THR A 421 -6.39 -21.98 16.72
N SER A 422 -6.96 -21.16 15.83
CA SER A 422 -8.35 -20.70 15.91
C SER A 422 -9.38 -21.76 15.51
N LEU A 423 -9.01 -22.71 14.64
CA LEU A 423 -9.81 -23.91 14.36
C LEU A 423 -9.66 -24.98 15.47
N LEU A 424 -8.52 -25.01 16.17
CA LEU A 424 -8.28 -25.90 17.30
C LEU A 424 -9.11 -25.51 18.54
N ILE A 425 -9.42 -24.23 18.74
CA ILE A 425 -10.18 -23.74 19.90
C ILE A 425 -11.58 -24.39 20.02
N PRO A 426 -12.48 -24.35 19.01
CA PRO A 426 -13.78 -25.02 19.08
C PRO A 426 -13.69 -26.52 19.37
N LEU A 427 -12.68 -27.20 18.81
CA LEU A 427 -12.43 -28.62 19.07
C LEU A 427 -12.08 -28.88 20.54
N LEU A 428 -11.20 -28.06 21.13
CA LEU A 428 -10.83 -28.17 22.54
C LEU A 428 -11.97 -27.79 23.49
N ILE A 429 -12.79 -26.79 23.15
CA ILE A 429 -13.97 -26.40 23.95
C ILE A 429 -14.93 -27.59 24.15
N VAL A 430 -15.18 -28.35 23.09
CA VAL A 430 -16.07 -29.53 23.14
C VAL A 430 -15.40 -30.74 23.79
N ILE A 431 -14.12 -31.03 23.48
CA ILE A 431 -13.39 -32.16 24.06
C ILE A 431 -13.16 -32.00 25.58
N LEU A 432 -12.79 -30.80 26.01
CA LEU A 432 -12.63 -30.47 27.43
C LEU A 432 -13.99 -30.22 28.12
N GLY A 433 -15.08 -30.09 27.35
CA GLY A 433 -16.44 -29.86 27.81
C GLY A 433 -16.53 -28.68 28.77
N VAL A 434 -16.20 -27.48 28.25
CA VAL A 434 -16.02 -26.23 29.02
C VAL A 434 -17.34 -25.49 29.30
N LEU A 435 -18.38 -25.77 28.51
CA LEU A 435 -19.63 -25.01 28.51
C LEU A 435 -20.59 -25.50 29.60
N LYS A 436 -21.32 -24.56 30.22
CA LYS A 436 -22.47 -24.80 31.09
C LYS A 436 -23.78 -24.39 30.41
N ASN A 437 -24.86 -25.05 30.79
CA ASN A 437 -26.23 -24.63 30.56
C ASN A 437 -26.62 -23.52 31.55
N ASP A 438 -27.76 -22.86 31.32
CA ASP A 438 -28.29 -21.80 32.20
C ASP A 438 -28.60 -22.32 33.62
N ASP A 439 -28.92 -23.61 33.78
CA ASP A 439 -29.08 -24.30 35.08
C ASP A 439 -27.75 -24.53 35.84
N GLY A 440 -26.63 -23.97 35.37
CA GLY A 440 -25.28 -24.22 35.89
C GLY A 440 -24.70 -25.61 35.60
N SER A 441 -25.53 -26.55 35.13
CA SER A 441 -25.12 -27.91 34.76
C SER A 441 -24.22 -27.93 33.51
N ARG A 442 -23.28 -28.88 33.45
CA ARG A 442 -22.38 -29.02 32.29
C ARG A 442 -23.16 -29.35 31.01
N MET A 443 -22.93 -28.58 29.94
CA MET A 443 -23.59 -28.78 28.65
C MET A 443 -23.17 -30.09 27.99
N GLN A 444 -24.10 -30.82 27.38
CA GLN A 444 -23.76 -32.03 26.64
C GLN A 444 -22.86 -31.72 25.44
N THR A 445 -22.00 -32.67 25.04
CA THR A 445 -21.01 -32.46 23.96
C THR A 445 -21.65 -32.14 22.60
N VAL A 446 -22.82 -32.72 22.31
CA VAL A 446 -23.57 -32.46 21.08
C VAL A 446 -24.10 -31.02 21.06
N ASP A 447 -24.73 -30.56 22.13
CA ASP A 447 -25.28 -29.20 22.20
C ASP A 447 -24.20 -28.13 22.36
N SER A 448 -23.10 -28.47 23.06
CA SER A 448 -21.85 -27.69 23.08
C SER A 448 -21.33 -27.42 21.67
N SER A 449 -21.37 -28.44 20.80
CA SER A 449 -20.91 -28.31 19.41
C SER A 449 -21.85 -27.42 18.57
N LYS A 450 -23.18 -27.52 18.77
CA LYS A 450 -24.15 -26.64 18.11
C LYS A 450 -23.97 -25.18 18.56
N TYR A 451 -23.91 -24.95 19.87
CA TYR A 451 -23.74 -23.63 20.46
C TYR A 451 -22.46 -22.96 19.97
N ILE A 452 -21.32 -23.67 20.01
CA ILE A 452 -20.05 -23.06 19.63
C ILE A 452 -19.97 -22.77 18.13
N LEU A 453 -20.46 -23.67 17.27
CA LEU A 453 -20.51 -23.45 15.82
C LEU A 453 -21.45 -22.32 15.43
N ALA A 454 -22.61 -22.18 16.08
CA ALA A 454 -23.49 -21.03 15.89
C ALA A 454 -22.81 -19.73 16.37
N SER A 455 -22.12 -19.75 17.51
CA SER A 455 -21.45 -18.56 18.06
C SER A 455 -20.31 -18.03 17.18
N MET A 456 -19.70 -18.89 16.34
CA MET A 456 -18.67 -18.49 15.39
C MET A 456 -19.23 -17.60 14.27
N TRP A 457 -20.50 -17.77 13.85
CA TRP A 457 -21.08 -17.00 12.75
C TRP A 457 -21.97 -15.85 13.25
N ASN A 458 -21.35 -14.84 13.85
CA ASN A 458 -22.04 -13.68 14.41
C ASN A 458 -22.04 -12.45 13.48
N SER A 459 -22.78 -11.40 13.88
CA SER A 459 -22.81 -10.09 13.21
C SER A 459 -21.44 -9.47 12.96
N VAL A 460 -20.45 -9.72 13.82
CA VAL A 460 -19.09 -9.16 13.68
C VAL A 460 -18.33 -9.80 12.51
N ILE A 461 -18.50 -11.10 12.28
CA ILE A 461 -17.98 -11.79 11.09
C ILE A 461 -18.62 -11.22 9.82
N LEU A 462 -19.92 -10.92 9.84
CA LEU A 462 -20.60 -10.29 8.70
C LEU A 462 -20.09 -8.86 8.44
N LEU A 463 -19.89 -8.05 9.49
CA LEU A 463 -19.25 -6.72 9.41
C LEU A 463 -17.87 -6.79 8.74
N LEU A 464 -17.06 -7.77 9.15
CA LEU A 464 -15.71 -7.98 8.64
C LEU A 464 -15.70 -8.42 7.17
N LEU A 465 -16.62 -9.29 6.76
CA LEU A 465 -16.83 -9.67 5.35
C LEU A 465 -17.29 -8.47 4.50
N GLY A 466 -18.29 -7.70 4.95
CA GLY A 466 -18.75 -6.50 4.26
C GLY A 466 -17.64 -5.44 4.15
N GLY A 467 -16.80 -5.30 5.18
CA GLY A 467 -15.59 -4.48 5.15
C GLY A 467 -14.61 -4.91 4.05
N PHE A 468 -14.37 -6.22 3.90
CA PHE A 468 -13.57 -6.75 2.77
C PHE A 468 -14.23 -6.52 1.41
N THR A 469 -15.57 -6.55 1.32
CA THR A 469 -16.29 -6.24 0.08
C THR A 469 -16.11 -4.78 -0.34
N LEU A 470 -16.28 -3.85 0.61
CA LEU A 470 -16.01 -2.43 0.39
C LEU A 470 -14.54 -2.22 -0.03
N ALA A 471 -13.59 -2.76 0.73
CA ALA A 471 -12.16 -2.69 0.42
C ALA A 471 -11.79 -3.25 -0.96
N ALA A 472 -12.32 -4.42 -1.33
CA ALA A 472 -12.09 -5.05 -2.64
C ALA A 472 -12.61 -4.16 -3.78
N SER A 473 -13.83 -3.62 -3.65
CA SER A 473 -14.39 -2.71 -4.67
C SER A 473 -13.58 -1.41 -4.83
N LEU A 474 -13.19 -0.78 -3.72
CA LEU A 474 -12.39 0.45 -3.71
C LEU A 474 -11.00 0.23 -4.30
N THR A 475 -10.42 -0.96 -4.10
CA THR A 475 -9.10 -1.34 -4.63
C THR A 475 -9.17 -1.66 -6.14
N LYS A 476 -10.11 -2.53 -6.52
CA LYS A 476 -10.30 -3.03 -7.90
C LYS A 476 -10.62 -1.91 -8.88
N TYR A 477 -11.43 -0.93 -8.48
CA TYR A 477 -11.78 0.25 -9.27
C TYR A 477 -10.88 1.47 -9.00
N HIS A 478 -9.75 1.26 -8.32
CA HIS A 478 -8.70 2.24 -8.02
C HIS A 478 -9.14 3.50 -7.23
N ILE A 479 -10.35 3.52 -6.68
CA ILE A 479 -10.87 4.59 -5.82
C ILE A 479 -9.97 4.78 -4.60
N ALA A 480 -9.47 3.68 -4.01
CA ALA A 480 -8.51 3.72 -2.92
C ALA A 480 -7.19 4.42 -3.31
N LYS A 481 -6.73 4.31 -4.57
CA LYS A 481 -5.55 5.01 -5.08
C LYS A 481 -5.79 6.52 -5.20
N LEU A 482 -6.97 6.92 -5.69
CA LEU A 482 -7.36 8.33 -5.78
C LEU A 482 -7.48 8.96 -4.38
N MET A 483 -8.17 8.29 -3.44
CA MET A 483 -8.28 8.75 -2.06
C MET A 483 -6.91 8.80 -1.34
N SER A 484 -6.04 7.79 -1.54
CA SER A 484 -4.73 7.74 -0.89
C SER A 484 -3.79 8.83 -1.40
N THR A 485 -3.81 9.13 -2.71
CA THR A 485 -2.98 10.21 -3.27
C THR A 485 -3.47 11.58 -2.81
N TRP A 486 -4.79 11.80 -2.71
CA TRP A 486 -5.34 13.01 -2.12
C TRP A 486 -4.94 13.19 -0.65
N VAL A 487 -5.16 12.18 0.21
CA VAL A 487 -4.76 12.22 1.63
C VAL A 487 -3.25 12.46 1.78
N LEU A 488 -2.42 11.73 1.04
CA LEU A 488 -0.96 11.85 1.15
C LEU A 488 -0.46 13.20 0.63
N SER A 489 -1.10 13.79 -0.39
CA SER A 489 -0.76 15.12 -0.89
C SER A 489 -0.98 16.23 0.15
N LYS A 490 -1.95 16.08 1.07
CA LYS A 490 -2.19 17.04 2.17
C LYS A 490 -1.42 16.69 3.46
N ALA A 491 -0.87 15.47 3.58
CA ALA A 491 -0.07 15.03 4.72
C ALA A 491 1.44 15.37 4.63
N GLY A 492 1.92 15.79 3.44
CA GLY A 492 3.30 16.16 3.19
C GLY A 492 4.27 14.96 3.08
N THR A 493 5.57 15.26 3.02
CA THR A 493 6.65 14.27 2.83
C THR A 493 7.22 13.68 4.12
N ASN A 494 6.92 14.30 5.28
CA ASN A 494 7.47 13.94 6.58
C ASN A 494 6.81 12.65 7.14
N PRO A 495 7.57 11.54 7.35
CA PRO A 495 6.99 10.28 7.83
C PRO A 495 6.24 10.40 9.16
N SER A 496 6.68 11.28 10.06
CA SER A 496 6.04 11.54 11.35
C SER A 496 4.64 12.15 11.22
N VAL A 497 4.47 13.11 10.31
CA VAL A 497 3.19 13.79 10.02
C VAL A 497 2.25 12.86 9.26
N VAL A 498 2.78 12.08 8.31
CA VAL A 498 2.02 11.07 7.58
C VAL A 498 1.50 9.98 8.51
N LEU A 499 2.32 9.51 9.48
CA LEU A 499 1.86 8.57 10.51
C LEU A 499 0.73 9.16 11.36
N LEU A 500 0.89 10.39 11.86
CA LEU A 500 -0.15 11.05 12.67
C LEU A 500 -1.45 11.24 11.89
N THR A 501 -1.35 11.64 10.62
CA THR A 501 -2.51 11.85 9.73
C THR A 501 -3.27 10.55 9.49
N VAL A 502 -2.55 9.48 9.14
CA VAL A 502 -3.12 8.14 8.95
C VAL A 502 -3.76 7.59 10.23
N MET A 503 -3.10 7.76 11.38
CA MET A 503 -3.65 7.36 12.68
C MET A 503 -4.90 8.19 13.06
N SER A 504 -4.92 9.49 12.79
CA SER A 504 -6.06 10.37 13.06
C SER A 504 -7.27 10.01 12.19
N ILE A 505 -7.04 9.68 10.92
CA ILE A 505 -8.08 9.18 10.00
C ILE A 505 -8.64 7.84 10.51
N ALA A 506 -7.77 6.93 10.98
CA ALA A 506 -8.20 5.64 11.54
C ALA A 506 -9.04 5.79 12.83
N LEU A 507 -8.64 6.69 13.73
CA LEU A 507 -9.41 7.02 14.94
C LEU A 507 -10.79 7.59 14.57
N PHE A 508 -10.85 8.59 13.70
CA PHE A 508 -12.10 9.23 13.30
C PHE A 508 -13.02 8.27 12.52
N ALA A 509 -12.48 7.43 11.62
CA ALA A 509 -13.26 6.42 10.94
C ALA A 509 -13.82 5.37 11.93
N SER A 510 -13.02 4.90 12.88
CA SER A 510 -13.46 3.93 13.89
C SER A 510 -14.55 4.47 14.82
N MET A 511 -14.46 5.76 15.18
CA MET A 511 -15.43 6.50 16.01
C MET A 511 -16.85 6.59 15.42
N TRP A 512 -16.99 6.55 14.10
CA TRP A 512 -18.29 6.67 13.42
C TRP A 512 -18.75 5.39 12.71
N VAL A 513 -17.83 4.53 12.26
CA VAL A 513 -18.13 3.35 11.45
C VAL A 513 -18.16 2.07 12.32
N SER A 514 -17.00 1.70 12.87
CA SER A 514 -16.80 0.68 13.90
C SER A 514 -15.32 0.34 14.04
N ASN A 515 -14.92 -0.20 15.20
CA ASN A 515 -13.62 -0.85 15.39
C ASN A 515 -13.39 -2.11 14.52
N VAL A 516 -14.37 -2.57 13.75
CA VAL A 516 -14.27 -3.76 12.87
C VAL A 516 -14.01 -3.35 11.42
N ALA A 517 -14.82 -2.42 10.88
CA ALA A 517 -14.76 -2.06 9.46
C ALA A 517 -13.75 -0.93 9.16
N ALA A 518 -13.56 0.03 10.07
CA ALA A 518 -12.63 1.14 9.86
C ALA A 518 -11.16 0.71 9.63
N PRO A 519 -10.58 -0.25 10.39
CA PRO A 519 -9.20 -0.70 10.15
C PRO A 519 -9.00 -1.27 8.74
N VAL A 520 -9.98 -2.05 8.25
CA VAL A 520 -9.97 -2.67 6.93
C VAL A 520 -9.96 -1.60 5.83
N LEU A 521 -10.79 -0.57 5.97
CA LEU A 521 -10.84 0.56 5.04
C LEU A 521 -9.53 1.37 5.07
N CYS A 522 -9.02 1.72 6.26
CA CYS A 522 -7.79 2.51 6.42
C CYS A 522 -6.54 1.77 5.92
N LEU A 523 -6.42 0.46 6.15
CA LEU A 523 -5.33 -0.36 5.63
C LEU A 523 -5.39 -0.49 4.10
N SER A 524 -6.60 -0.55 3.53
CA SER A 524 -6.80 -0.54 2.07
C SER A 524 -6.43 0.82 1.45
N LEU A 525 -6.74 1.92 2.14
CA LEU A 525 -6.33 3.27 1.74
C LEU A 525 -4.81 3.47 1.77
N ILE A 526 -4.07 2.91 2.75
CA ILE A 526 -2.60 3.03 2.73
C ILE A 526 -1.89 1.98 1.86
N GLN A 527 -2.59 0.98 1.30
CA GLN A 527 -1.95 -0.07 0.50
C GLN A 527 -1.11 0.45 -0.69
N PRO A 528 -1.51 1.51 -1.43
CA PRO A 528 -0.66 2.10 -2.47
C PRO A 528 0.67 2.68 -1.93
N LEU A 529 0.63 3.33 -0.76
CA LEU A 529 1.80 3.87 -0.06
C LEU A 529 2.72 2.73 0.43
N LEU A 530 2.15 1.66 0.99
CA LEU A 530 2.91 0.49 1.44
C LEU A 530 3.70 -0.18 0.29
N ARG A 531 3.26 -0.07 -0.97
CA ARG A 531 3.96 -0.59 -2.16
C ARG A 531 5.10 0.30 -2.67
N THR A 532 5.13 1.59 -2.29
CA THR A 532 6.23 2.50 -2.61
C THR A 532 7.36 2.46 -1.58
N LEU A 533 7.10 1.95 -0.37
CA LEU A 533 8.10 1.87 0.69
C LEU A 533 9.11 0.72 0.48
N PRO A 534 10.34 0.85 1.00
CA PRO A 534 11.30 -0.26 1.07
C PRO A 534 10.73 -1.45 1.84
N LYS A 535 11.03 -2.67 1.36
CA LYS A 535 10.55 -3.92 1.94
C LYS A 535 11.10 -4.11 3.35
N GLY A 536 10.23 -4.50 4.29
CA GLY A 536 10.59 -4.65 5.70
C GLY A 536 10.87 -3.33 6.44
N SER A 537 10.62 -2.16 5.83
CA SER A 537 10.85 -0.86 6.47
C SER A 537 10.09 -0.73 7.80
N ALA A 538 10.77 -0.16 8.80
CA ALA A 538 10.19 0.07 10.12
C ALA A 538 8.98 1.03 10.04
N PHE A 539 8.97 1.95 9.09
CA PHE A 539 7.84 2.85 8.84
C PHE A 539 6.58 2.13 8.32
N ALA A 540 6.69 1.14 7.43
CA ALA A 540 5.55 0.34 7.00
C ALA A 540 4.91 -0.42 8.18
N ARG A 541 5.75 -0.94 9.10
CA ARG A 541 5.31 -1.57 10.35
C ARG A 541 4.61 -0.57 11.27
N ALA A 542 5.18 0.61 11.46
CA ALA A 542 4.61 1.69 12.27
C ALA A 542 3.25 2.16 11.74
N LEU A 543 3.07 2.29 10.42
CA LEU A 543 1.78 2.63 9.80
C LEU A 543 0.70 1.58 10.06
N ILE A 544 0.99 0.30 9.80
CA ILE A 544 0.01 -0.79 9.92
C ILE A 544 -0.39 -0.99 11.40
N LEU A 545 0.59 -0.97 12.32
CA LEU A 545 0.31 -1.04 13.76
C LEU A 545 -0.37 0.23 14.28
N GLY A 546 0.03 1.40 13.78
CA GLY A 546 -0.57 2.69 14.13
C GLY A 546 -2.05 2.76 13.79
N ILE A 547 -2.46 2.28 12.60
CA ILE A 547 -3.89 2.16 12.24
C ILE A 547 -4.62 1.25 13.22
N ALA A 548 -4.04 0.10 13.57
CA ALA A 548 -4.68 -0.84 14.50
C ALA A 548 -4.92 -0.20 15.88
N LEU A 549 -3.86 0.32 16.49
CA LEU A 549 -3.92 0.96 17.80
C LEU A 549 -4.87 2.17 17.78
N ALA A 550 -4.75 3.08 16.81
CA ALA A 550 -5.63 4.24 16.67
C ALA A 550 -7.10 3.88 16.43
N SER A 551 -7.37 2.74 15.75
CA SER A 551 -8.75 2.26 15.57
C SER A 551 -9.35 1.69 16.87
N ASN A 552 -8.55 1.04 17.73
CA ASN A 552 -9.01 0.63 19.07
C ASN A 552 -9.35 1.87 19.92
N ILE A 553 -8.52 2.91 19.87
CA ILE A 553 -8.79 4.21 20.54
C ILE A 553 -10.04 4.90 19.94
N GLY A 554 -10.24 4.87 18.62
CA GLY A 554 -11.49 5.36 18.01
C GLY A 554 -12.72 4.55 18.43
N GLY A 555 -12.55 3.25 18.71
CA GLY A 555 -13.59 2.35 19.20
C GLY A 555 -14.16 2.75 20.57
N MET A 556 -13.39 3.43 21.42
CA MET A 556 -13.88 3.94 22.72
C MET A 556 -14.39 5.40 22.65
N ALA A 557 -14.13 6.11 21.56
CA ALA A 557 -14.41 7.55 21.45
C ALA A 557 -15.91 7.89 21.46
N SER A 558 -16.78 7.00 20.96
CA SER A 558 -18.20 7.29 20.72
C SER A 558 -19.12 6.16 21.19
N PRO A 559 -20.33 6.45 21.71
CA PRO A 559 -21.33 5.45 22.12
C PRO A 559 -21.61 4.34 21.09
N ILE A 560 -21.57 4.65 19.79
CA ILE A 560 -21.88 3.72 18.70
C ILE A 560 -20.64 3.04 18.08
N ALA A 561 -19.43 3.45 18.46
CA ALA A 561 -18.20 3.02 17.78
C ALA A 561 -17.84 1.54 18.01
N SER A 562 -18.35 0.92 19.07
CA SER A 562 -18.10 -0.49 19.39
C SER A 562 -19.18 -1.07 20.33
N PRO A 563 -19.51 -2.38 20.22
CA PRO A 563 -20.59 -2.99 21.00
C PRO A 563 -20.42 -2.88 22.53
N GLN A 564 -19.17 -2.93 23.04
CA GLN A 564 -18.91 -2.77 24.48
C GLN A 564 -19.38 -1.43 25.06
N ASN A 565 -19.40 -0.36 24.26
CA ASN A 565 -19.88 0.95 24.72
C ASN A 565 -21.40 0.94 24.85
N MET A 566 -22.10 0.29 23.93
CA MET A 566 -23.56 0.12 23.97
C MET A 566 -23.99 -0.76 25.15
N ILE A 567 -23.26 -1.84 25.43
CA ILE A 567 -23.46 -2.69 26.62
C ILE A 567 -23.26 -1.88 27.90
N ALA A 568 -22.21 -1.04 27.96
CA ALA A 568 -21.94 -0.18 29.10
C ALA A 568 -23.07 0.84 29.35
N ILE A 569 -23.56 1.49 28.30
CA ILE A 569 -24.69 2.44 28.38
C ILE A 569 -25.97 1.72 28.86
N GLY A 570 -26.22 0.50 28.38
CA GLY A 570 -27.36 -0.30 28.82
C GLY A 570 -27.31 -0.74 30.29
N ALA A 571 -26.14 -0.72 30.92
CA ALA A 571 -25.94 -1.04 32.34
C ALA A 571 -25.88 0.18 33.27
N MET A 572 -25.88 1.41 32.74
CA MET A 572 -25.86 2.64 33.55
C MET A 572 -27.27 3.19 33.78
N ASP A 573 -27.61 3.45 35.03
CA ASP A 573 -28.77 4.26 35.42
C ASP A 573 -28.31 5.48 36.25
N PRO A 574 -28.64 6.73 35.86
CA PRO A 574 -29.20 7.13 34.58
C PRO A 574 -28.17 6.98 33.43
N GLN A 575 -28.67 6.58 32.26
CA GLN A 575 -27.86 6.44 31.04
C GLN A 575 -27.12 7.75 30.71
N PRO A 576 -25.83 7.71 30.33
CA PRO A 576 -25.07 8.90 30.03
C PRO A 576 -25.54 9.56 28.74
N SER A 577 -25.66 10.89 28.75
CA SER A 577 -25.87 11.63 27.51
C SER A 577 -24.66 11.50 26.58
N TRP A 578 -24.89 11.63 25.26
CA TRP A 578 -23.80 11.66 24.27
C TRP A 578 -22.76 12.74 24.59
N GLY A 579 -23.19 13.89 25.12
CA GLY A 579 -22.28 14.96 25.57
C GLY A 579 -21.37 14.52 26.71
N GLN A 580 -21.91 13.87 27.75
CA GLN A 580 -21.12 13.33 28.86
C GLN A 580 -20.12 12.27 28.39
N TRP A 581 -20.53 11.34 27.51
CA TRP A 581 -19.60 10.36 26.93
C TRP A 581 -18.45 11.07 26.21
N PHE A 582 -18.72 12.05 25.34
CA PHE A 582 -17.68 12.76 24.59
C PHE A 582 -16.76 13.64 25.46
N VAL A 583 -17.27 14.23 26.54
CA VAL A 583 -16.44 15.00 27.49
C VAL A 583 -15.42 14.08 28.17
N ILE A 584 -15.79 12.84 28.52
CA ILE A 584 -14.88 11.85 29.10
C ILE A 584 -13.96 11.24 28.03
N SER A 585 -14.51 10.80 26.90
CA SER A 585 -13.79 9.98 25.92
C SER A 585 -12.79 10.77 25.08
N MET A 586 -13.12 12.00 24.64
CA MET A 586 -12.27 12.72 23.68
C MET A 586 -10.90 13.14 24.23
N PRO A 587 -10.77 13.65 25.47
CA PRO A 587 -9.46 13.92 26.06
C PRO A 587 -8.60 12.66 26.15
N ILE A 588 -9.18 11.54 26.61
CA ILE A 588 -8.52 10.24 26.69
C ILE A 588 -8.04 9.80 25.30
N CYS A 589 -8.91 9.88 24.30
CA CYS A 589 -8.62 9.42 22.94
C CYS A 589 -7.52 10.26 22.26
N ILE A 590 -7.59 11.59 22.36
CA ILE A 590 -6.59 12.50 21.78
C ILE A 590 -5.22 12.30 22.43
N LEU A 591 -5.17 12.24 23.76
CA LEU A 591 -3.90 12.06 24.49
C LEU A 591 -3.32 10.66 24.28
N SER A 592 -4.16 9.63 24.22
CA SER A 592 -3.71 8.26 23.91
C SER A 592 -3.18 8.16 22.48
N LEU A 593 -3.85 8.80 21.51
CA LEU A 593 -3.37 8.87 20.12
C LEU A 593 -1.98 9.54 20.05
N ALA A 594 -1.80 10.68 20.71
CA ALA A 594 -0.54 11.41 20.72
C ALA A 594 0.60 10.64 21.43
N MET A 595 0.30 10.01 22.58
CA MET A 595 1.23 9.16 23.32
C MET A 595 1.66 7.93 22.51
N ILE A 596 0.71 7.23 21.87
CA ILE A 596 1.00 6.06 21.03
C ILE A 596 1.78 6.49 19.78
N TRP A 597 1.42 7.60 19.13
CA TRP A 597 2.17 8.14 18.00
C TRP A 597 3.63 8.43 18.35
N MET A 598 3.89 9.14 19.46
CA MET A 598 5.25 9.43 19.93
C MET A 598 6.02 8.13 20.25
N PHE A 599 5.38 7.18 20.93
CA PHE A 599 5.98 5.87 21.25
C PHE A 599 6.32 5.07 19.98
N LEU A 600 5.47 5.08 18.95
CA LEU A 600 5.74 4.43 17.67
C LEU A 600 6.91 5.09 16.93
N LEU A 601 7.01 6.43 16.93
CA LEU A 601 8.13 7.15 16.31
C LEU A 601 9.47 6.79 16.97
N LEU A 602 9.52 6.77 18.30
CA LEU A 602 10.70 6.36 19.08
C LEU A 602 11.06 4.89 18.81
N THR A 603 10.06 4.01 18.79
CA THR A 603 10.25 2.55 18.78
C THR A 603 10.50 1.95 17.39
N PHE A 604 10.17 2.68 16.32
CA PHE A 604 10.43 2.30 14.92
C PHE A 604 11.39 3.25 14.19
N SER A 605 11.94 4.28 14.86
CA SER A 605 12.92 5.23 14.32
C SER A 605 12.55 5.77 12.93
N CYS A 606 11.30 6.22 12.77
CA CYS A 606 10.71 6.52 11.45
C CYS A 606 11.39 7.67 10.69
N ASN A 607 12.19 8.50 11.36
CA ASN A 607 12.98 9.60 10.78
C ASN A 607 14.37 9.17 10.27
N SER A 608 14.55 7.92 9.84
CA SER A 608 15.79 7.52 9.16
C SER A 608 15.98 8.31 7.86
N ARG A 609 17.20 8.83 7.64
CA ARG A 609 17.56 9.80 6.57
C ARG A 609 17.11 9.41 5.15
N ASN A 610 16.94 8.12 4.88
CA ASN A 610 16.62 7.61 3.53
C ASN A 610 15.12 7.40 3.29
N THR A 611 14.25 7.86 4.19
CA THR A 611 12.78 7.61 4.12
C THR A 611 12.00 8.77 3.51
N HIS A 612 12.54 9.40 2.45
CA HIS A 612 11.83 10.48 1.76
C HIS A 612 10.63 9.94 0.99
N LEU A 613 9.42 10.20 1.49
CA LEU A 613 8.18 9.85 0.80
C LEU A 613 8.06 10.69 -0.48
N VAL A 614 8.22 10.05 -1.63
CA VAL A 614 7.93 10.69 -2.93
C VAL A 614 6.45 11.04 -2.96
N ALA A 615 6.14 12.34 -2.98
CA ALA A 615 4.77 12.83 -3.05
C ALA A 615 4.09 12.28 -4.31
N ILE A 616 3.16 11.34 -4.13
CA ILE A 616 2.51 10.67 -5.24
C ILE A 616 1.57 11.68 -5.91
N ARG A 617 1.96 12.12 -7.11
CA ARG A 617 1.24 13.12 -7.91
C ARG A 617 -0.23 12.73 -8.03
N THR A 618 -1.13 13.65 -7.67
CA THR A 618 -2.59 13.43 -7.76
C THR A 618 -2.98 13.17 -9.20
N ILE A 619 -3.52 11.98 -9.46
CA ILE A 619 -4.10 11.63 -10.76
C ILE A 619 -5.51 12.19 -10.77
N ASP A 620 -5.73 13.31 -11.43
CA ASP A 620 -7.02 14.02 -11.49
C ASP A 620 -7.96 13.38 -12.52
N ASP A 621 -8.17 12.07 -12.37
CA ASP A 621 -9.04 11.26 -13.20
C ASP A 621 -10.52 11.56 -12.90
N LYS A 622 -11.29 11.79 -13.96
CA LYS A 622 -12.74 12.03 -13.85
C LYS A 622 -13.44 10.75 -13.38
N PHE A 623 -14.14 10.83 -12.24
CA PHE A 623 -14.92 9.72 -11.69
C PHE A 623 -15.80 9.04 -12.74
N SER A 624 -15.54 7.76 -12.99
CA SER A 624 -16.39 6.90 -13.80
C SER A 624 -17.75 6.70 -13.11
N GLY A 625 -18.83 6.54 -13.89
CA GLY A 625 -20.15 6.23 -13.35
C GLY A 625 -20.19 4.98 -12.47
N VAL A 626 -19.31 3.99 -12.75
CA VAL A 626 -19.16 2.78 -11.91
C VAL A 626 -18.46 3.11 -10.59
N GLN A 627 -17.45 3.99 -10.60
CA GLN A 627 -16.81 4.46 -9.36
C GLN A 627 -17.80 5.28 -8.51
N LEU A 628 -18.61 6.13 -9.14
CA LEU A 628 -19.67 6.88 -8.46
C LEU A 628 -20.70 5.94 -7.81
N TYR A 629 -21.15 4.88 -8.50
CA TYR A 629 -22.02 3.85 -7.91
C TYR A 629 -21.37 3.18 -6.68
N ILE A 630 -20.10 2.76 -6.78
CA ILE A 630 -19.38 2.16 -5.65
C ILE A 630 -19.27 3.12 -4.47
N VAL A 631 -18.96 4.40 -4.71
CA VAL A 631 -18.91 5.43 -3.67
C VAL A 631 -20.28 5.65 -3.03
N ILE A 632 -21.36 5.72 -3.82
CA ILE A 632 -22.74 5.87 -3.31
C ILE A 632 -23.15 4.68 -2.45
N VAL A 633 -22.92 3.44 -2.90
CA VAL A 633 -23.23 2.23 -2.11
C VAL A 633 -22.39 2.16 -0.83
N SER A 634 -21.09 2.49 -0.91
CA SER A 634 -20.19 2.52 0.25
C SER A 634 -20.64 3.55 1.29
N ALA A 635 -20.92 4.78 0.86
CA ALA A 635 -21.40 5.85 1.71
C ALA A 635 -22.78 5.54 2.31
N THR A 636 -23.68 4.90 1.54
CA THR A 636 -25.00 4.46 2.02
C THR A 636 -24.86 3.37 3.07
N THR A 637 -23.97 2.39 2.88
CA THR A 637 -23.71 1.32 3.86
C THR A 637 -23.17 1.90 5.16
N ILE A 638 -22.21 2.84 5.07
CA ILE A 638 -21.65 3.55 6.23
C ILE A 638 -22.73 4.37 6.95
N PHE A 639 -23.57 5.11 6.22
CA PHE A 639 -24.68 5.89 6.78
C PHE A 639 -25.72 5.00 7.49
N LEU A 640 -26.02 3.82 6.93
CA LEU A 640 -26.88 2.82 7.59
C LEU A 640 -26.23 2.28 8.88
N TRP A 641 -24.93 2.01 8.91
CA TRP A 641 -24.22 1.63 10.14
C TRP A 641 -24.30 2.74 11.21
N CYS A 642 -24.07 4.02 10.85
CA CYS A 642 -24.16 5.14 11.79
C CYS A 642 -25.56 5.33 12.42
N ILE A 643 -26.62 4.82 11.78
CA ILE A 643 -28.03 4.95 12.22
C ILE A 643 -28.60 3.59 12.69
N ALA A 644 -27.80 2.51 12.68
CA ALA A 644 -28.27 1.15 12.88
C ALA A 644 -29.04 0.93 14.19
N SER A 645 -28.66 1.60 15.28
CA SER A 645 -29.36 1.52 16.59
C SER A 645 -30.79 2.12 16.58
N ARG A 646 -31.17 2.88 15.54
CA ARG A 646 -32.57 3.29 15.30
C ARG A 646 -33.29 2.42 14.27
N LEU A 647 -32.60 1.44 13.70
CA LEU A 647 -33.07 0.57 12.62
C LEU A 647 -33.09 -0.92 13.01
N GLU A 648 -32.80 -1.25 14.27
CA GLU A 648 -32.79 -2.61 14.82
C GLU A 648 -34.13 -3.35 14.57
N GLY A 649 -35.26 -2.63 14.69
CA GLY A 649 -36.60 -3.17 14.38
C GLY A 649 -36.88 -3.46 12.89
N ILE A 650 -35.94 -3.18 11.99
CA ILE A 650 -36.03 -3.46 10.54
C ILE A 650 -34.90 -4.38 10.07
N PHE A 651 -33.65 -4.09 10.47
CA PHE A 651 -32.46 -4.82 10.00
C PHE A 651 -31.85 -5.76 11.05
N GLY A 652 -32.27 -5.70 12.32
CA GLY A 652 -31.64 -6.43 13.41
C GLY A 652 -30.22 -5.94 13.71
N GLU A 653 -29.30 -6.86 14.00
CA GLU A 653 -27.90 -6.53 14.27
C GLU A 653 -27.18 -5.93 13.04
N MET A 654 -26.20 -5.06 13.30
CA MET A 654 -25.41 -4.33 12.27
C MET A 654 -24.78 -5.24 11.20
N GLY A 655 -24.54 -6.52 11.50
CA GLY A 655 -24.05 -7.54 10.58
C GLY A 655 -24.94 -7.75 9.36
N ILE A 656 -26.25 -7.58 9.47
CA ILE A 656 -27.17 -7.72 8.33
C ILE A 656 -26.97 -6.59 7.31
N ILE A 657 -26.69 -5.36 7.78
CA ILE A 657 -26.37 -4.20 6.92
C ILE A 657 -25.10 -4.47 6.10
N ALA A 658 -24.14 -5.23 6.63
CA ALA A 658 -22.91 -5.58 5.93
C ALA A 658 -23.10 -6.51 4.71
N LEU A 659 -24.27 -7.17 4.59
CA LEU A 659 -24.64 -7.95 3.40
C LEU A 659 -25.07 -7.07 2.21
N ILE A 660 -25.43 -5.80 2.43
CA ILE A 660 -25.86 -4.88 1.38
C ILE A 660 -24.77 -4.67 0.30
N PRO A 661 -23.51 -4.29 0.61
CA PRO A 661 -22.46 -4.17 -0.40
C PRO A 661 -22.10 -5.54 -1.02
N LEU A 662 -22.23 -6.64 -0.25
CA LEU A 662 -22.01 -7.99 -0.76
C LEU A 662 -22.97 -8.29 -1.91
N ILE A 663 -24.27 -8.08 -1.71
CA ILE A 663 -25.31 -8.28 -2.73
C ILE A 663 -25.14 -7.27 -3.88
N LEU A 664 -24.92 -5.98 -3.58
CA LEU A 664 -24.88 -4.91 -4.58
C LEU A 664 -23.60 -4.84 -5.43
N PHE A 665 -22.52 -5.52 -5.03
CA PHE A 665 -21.28 -5.60 -5.82
C PHE A 665 -21.05 -6.97 -6.46
N PHE A 666 -21.41 -8.10 -5.83
CA PHE A 666 -21.35 -9.41 -6.49
C PHE A 666 -22.55 -9.67 -7.42
N GLY A 667 -23.76 -9.23 -7.05
CA GLY A 667 -24.97 -9.47 -7.83
C GLY A 667 -24.90 -8.94 -9.27
N PRO A 668 -24.47 -7.69 -9.51
CA PRO A 668 -24.25 -7.15 -10.85
C PRO A 668 -22.86 -7.47 -11.45
N GLY A 669 -22.04 -8.30 -10.79
CA GLY A 669 -20.75 -8.74 -11.30
C GLY A 669 -19.59 -7.72 -11.23
N LEU A 670 -19.70 -6.66 -10.40
CA LEU A 670 -18.57 -5.73 -10.18
C LEU A 670 -17.41 -6.44 -9.47
N LEU A 671 -17.75 -7.30 -8.50
CA LEU A 671 -16.83 -8.27 -7.89
C LEU A 671 -17.11 -9.67 -8.46
N THR A 672 -16.05 -10.44 -8.69
CA THR A 672 -16.08 -11.81 -9.26
C THR A 672 -15.74 -12.84 -8.18
N THR A 673 -16.01 -14.12 -8.44
CA THR A 673 -15.64 -15.21 -7.54
C THR A 673 -14.14 -15.25 -7.20
N GLU A 674 -13.28 -14.74 -8.08
CA GLU A 674 -11.86 -14.54 -7.80
C GLU A 674 -11.62 -13.48 -6.70
N ASP A 675 -12.36 -12.36 -6.68
CA ASP A 675 -12.25 -11.36 -5.60
C ASP A 675 -12.66 -11.97 -4.25
N PHE A 676 -13.72 -12.79 -4.21
CA PHE A 676 -14.19 -13.49 -3.00
C PHE A 676 -13.20 -14.54 -2.50
N ASN A 677 -12.61 -15.32 -3.41
CA ASN A 677 -11.57 -16.29 -3.08
C ASN A 677 -10.29 -15.62 -2.58
N ASN A 678 -10.00 -14.39 -3.04
CA ASN A 678 -8.90 -13.55 -2.58
C ASN A 678 -9.16 -12.83 -1.24
N TYR A 679 -10.32 -13.02 -0.59
CA TYR A 679 -10.53 -12.48 0.76
C TYR A 679 -9.54 -13.13 1.76
N PRO A 680 -9.08 -12.39 2.78
CA PRO A 680 -8.19 -12.91 3.81
C PRO A 680 -8.98 -13.78 4.81
N TRP A 681 -9.37 -14.98 4.37
CA TRP A 681 -10.10 -15.98 5.15
C TRP A 681 -9.38 -16.40 6.45
N ASN A 682 -8.06 -16.22 6.51
CA ASN A 682 -7.27 -16.34 7.73
C ASN A 682 -7.70 -15.34 8.84
N ILE A 683 -8.07 -14.11 8.49
CA ILE A 683 -8.62 -13.11 9.42
C ILE A 683 -10.00 -13.56 9.91
N VAL A 684 -10.86 -14.02 8.98
CA VAL A 684 -12.21 -14.52 9.30
C VAL A 684 -12.14 -15.67 10.30
N VAL A 685 -11.30 -16.67 10.03
CA VAL A 685 -11.12 -17.84 10.92
C VAL A 685 -10.48 -17.45 12.27
N LEU A 686 -9.55 -16.50 12.29
CA LEU A 686 -8.95 -15.98 13.52
C LEU A 686 -9.99 -15.27 14.41
N ALA A 687 -10.87 -14.47 13.80
CA ALA A 687 -12.00 -13.82 14.46
C ALA A 687 -13.05 -14.82 14.99
N MET A 688 -13.36 -15.88 14.23
CA MET A 688 -14.28 -16.94 14.67
C MET A 688 -13.73 -17.70 15.89
N GLY A 689 -12.44 -18.07 15.89
CA GLY A 689 -11.83 -18.76 17.03
C GLY A 689 -11.71 -17.87 18.29
N GLY A 690 -11.38 -16.58 18.13
CA GLY A 690 -11.39 -15.62 19.23
C GLY A 690 -12.79 -15.41 19.84
N THR A 691 -13.82 -15.38 19.00
CA THR A 691 -15.23 -15.32 19.43
C THR A 691 -15.62 -16.58 20.22
N ALA A 692 -15.29 -17.77 19.69
CA ALA A 692 -15.55 -19.04 20.34
C ALA A 692 -14.85 -19.15 21.70
N LEU A 693 -13.57 -18.76 21.80
CA LEU A 693 -12.84 -18.73 23.07
C LEU A 693 -13.55 -17.82 24.09
N GLY A 694 -13.92 -16.60 23.69
CA GLY A 694 -14.64 -15.67 24.56
C GLY A 694 -15.97 -16.25 25.05
N LYS A 695 -16.78 -16.84 24.17
CA LYS A 695 -18.07 -17.44 24.55
C LYS A 695 -17.92 -18.64 25.48
N ALA A 696 -16.85 -19.43 25.34
CA ALA A 696 -16.52 -20.48 26.31
C ALA A 696 -16.08 -19.94 27.67
N VAL A 697 -15.26 -18.88 27.69
CA VAL A 697 -14.87 -18.19 28.93
C VAL A 697 -16.09 -17.62 29.65
N ALA A 698 -17.03 -17.02 28.92
CA ALA A 698 -18.32 -16.55 29.47
C ALA A 698 -19.14 -17.69 30.09
N SER A 699 -19.43 -18.73 29.32
CA SER A 699 -20.28 -19.86 29.75
C SER A 699 -19.68 -20.69 30.89
N SER A 700 -18.36 -20.69 31.08
CA SER A 700 -17.70 -21.47 32.12
C SER A 700 -17.88 -20.97 33.56
N GLY A 701 -18.26 -19.69 33.77
CA GLY A 701 -18.25 -19.04 35.09
C GLY A 701 -16.86 -18.63 35.61
N LEU A 702 -15.79 -18.87 34.83
CA LEU A 702 -14.40 -18.60 35.22
C LEU A 702 -14.15 -17.13 35.58
N LEU A 703 -14.59 -16.19 34.73
CA LEU A 703 -14.33 -14.76 34.94
C LEU A 703 -15.18 -14.18 36.09
N GLU A 704 -16.39 -14.67 36.30
CA GLU A 704 -17.22 -14.32 37.46
C GLU A 704 -16.55 -14.74 38.77
N THR A 705 -15.99 -15.96 38.83
CA THR A 705 -15.30 -16.46 40.03
C THR A 705 -13.98 -15.73 40.30
N ILE A 706 -13.19 -15.43 39.27
CA ILE A 706 -12.00 -14.56 39.40
C ILE A 706 -12.39 -13.20 39.98
N ALA A 707 -13.48 -12.62 39.48
CA ALA A 707 -13.89 -11.28 39.85
C ALA A 707 -14.55 -11.19 41.25
N LEU A 708 -15.35 -12.17 41.65
CA LEU A 708 -15.87 -12.30 43.02
C LEU A 708 -14.76 -12.58 44.05
N SER A 709 -13.67 -13.21 43.63
CA SER A 709 -12.47 -13.36 44.47
C SER A 709 -11.78 -12.00 44.68
N ILE A 710 -11.59 -11.24 43.61
CA ILE A 710 -10.96 -9.91 43.66
C ILE A 710 -11.84 -8.89 44.39
N GLN A 711 -13.17 -8.99 44.32
CA GLN A 711 -14.08 -8.14 45.09
C GLN A 711 -13.76 -8.19 46.59
N LYS A 712 -13.63 -9.38 47.17
CA LYS A 712 -13.37 -9.57 48.62
C LYS A 712 -12.05 -8.98 49.09
N GLU A 713 -11.03 -9.00 48.25
CA GLU A 713 -9.71 -8.40 48.53
C GLU A 713 -9.69 -6.87 48.34
N VAL A 714 -10.79 -6.28 47.84
CA VAL A 714 -10.90 -4.88 47.42
C VAL A 714 -12.05 -4.13 48.12
N GLU A 715 -12.86 -4.80 48.95
CA GLU A 715 -13.95 -4.17 49.73
C GLU A 715 -13.46 -3.02 50.65
N ASP A 716 -12.25 -3.12 51.23
CA ASP A 716 -11.63 -2.06 52.04
C ASP A 716 -10.93 -0.94 51.23
N PHE A 717 -10.94 -0.99 49.89
CA PHE A 717 -10.15 -0.06 49.06
C PHE A 717 -10.94 1.19 48.67
N SER A 718 -10.29 2.37 48.78
CA SER A 718 -10.81 3.62 48.21
C SER A 718 -11.17 3.47 46.73
N LEU A 719 -12.19 4.21 46.24
CA LEU A 719 -12.68 4.16 44.86
C LEU A 719 -11.56 4.19 43.78
N PHE A 720 -10.53 5.02 43.96
CA PHE A 720 -9.38 5.06 43.05
C PHE A 720 -8.58 3.75 43.06
N GLY A 721 -8.41 3.12 44.22
CA GLY A 721 -7.82 1.79 44.38
C GLY A 721 -8.65 0.69 43.72
N VAL A 722 -9.98 0.76 43.78
CA VAL A 722 -10.90 -0.14 43.05
C VAL A 722 -10.71 0.02 41.54
N VAL A 723 -10.71 1.25 41.04
CA VAL A 723 -10.47 1.57 39.62
C VAL A 723 -9.09 1.07 39.15
N LEU A 724 -8.07 1.16 40.01
CA LEU A 724 -6.71 0.68 39.73
C LEU A 724 -6.63 -0.85 39.67
N SER A 725 -7.17 -1.56 40.66
CA SER A 725 -7.10 -3.03 40.73
C SER A 725 -7.95 -3.71 39.65
N PHE A 726 -9.23 -3.31 39.53
CA PHE A 726 -10.11 -3.83 38.49
C PHE A 726 -9.67 -3.36 37.10
N GLY A 727 -9.16 -2.14 36.94
CA GLY A 727 -8.69 -1.66 35.66
C GLY A 727 -7.54 -2.50 35.09
N LEU A 728 -6.60 -2.93 35.94
CA LEU A 728 -5.49 -3.79 35.53
C LEU A 728 -5.96 -5.21 35.20
N LEU A 729 -6.91 -5.76 35.96
CA LEU A 729 -7.59 -7.01 35.66
C LEU A 729 -8.26 -6.95 34.27
N ILE A 730 -9.04 -5.90 34.00
CA ILE A 730 -9.80 -5.73 32.76
C ILE A 730 -8.86 -5.61 31.55
N LEU A 731 -7.79 -4.81 31.67
CA LEU A 731 -6.78 -4.67 30.63
C LEU A 731 -6.10 -6.02 30.30
N THR A 732 -5.88 -6.84 31.33
CA THR A 732 -5.29 -8.19 31.18
C THR A 732 -6.29 -9.15 30.52
N VAL A 733 -7.53 -9.24 31.04
CA VAL A 733 -8.57 -10.13 30.53
C VAL A 733 -8.91 -9.81 29.07
N ALA A 734 -9.15 -8.54 28.74
CA ALA A 734 -9.47 -8.09 27.37
C ALA A 734 -8.25 -8.12 26.41
N THR A 735 -7.05 -8.45 26.89
CA THR A 735 -5.90 -8.74 26.02
C THR A 735 -5.94 -10.19 25.50
N PHE A 736 -6.50 -11.14 26.27
CA PHE A 736 -6.63 -12.55 25.89
C PHE A 736 -8.01 -12.92 25.34
N VAL A 737 -9.06 -12.20 25.77
CA VAL A 737 -10.46 -12.36 25.35
C VAL A 737 -10.87 -11.18 24.47
N SER A 738 -11.76 -11.40 23.50
CA SER A 738 -12.28 -10.32 22.65
C SER A 738 -12.92 -9.19 23.48
N HIS A 739 -12.61 -7.93 23.14
CA HIS A 739 -13.10 -6.72 23.82
C HIS A 739 -14.59 -6.76 24.21
N THR A 740 -15.45 -7.13 23.24
CA THR A 740 -16.91 -7.21 23.44
C THR A 740 -17.31 -8.27 24.48
N VAL A 741 -16.59 -9.40 24.52
CA VAL A 741 -16.92 -10.51 25.42
C VAL A 741 -16.35 -10.30 26.82
N ALA A 742 -15.19 -9.65 26.94
CA ALA A 742 -14.71 -9.15 28.24
C ALA A 742 -15.73 -8.17 28.83
N ALA A 743 -16.21 -7.21 28.03
CA ALA A 743 -17.20 -6.23 28.46
C ALA A 743 -18.53 -6.86 28.94
N LEU A 744 -19.07 -7.85 28.22
CA LEU A 744 -20.30 -8.56 28.61
C LEU A 744 -20.26 -9.20 30.00
N ILE A 745 -19.07 -9.54 30.51
CA ILE A 745 -18.89 -10.26 31.78
C ILE A 745 -18.44 -9.28 32.89
N VAL A 746 -17.54 -8.36 32.54
CA VAL A 746 -17.01 -7.35 33.47
C VAL A 746 -18.09 -6.35 33.87
N ILE A 747 -18.87 -5.82 32.92
CA ILE A 747 -19.78 -4.69 33.16
C ILE A 747 -20.86 -5.00 34.22
N PRO A 748 -21.60 -6.14 34.16
CA PRO A 748 -22.62 -6.44 35.16
C PRO A 748 -22.04 -6.59 36.57
N LEU A 749 -20.88 -7.24 36.70
CA LEU A 749 -20.20 -7.40 37.98
C LEU A 749 -19.66 -6.07 38.52
N VAL A 750 -19.03 -5.26 37.66
CA VAL A 750 -18.48 -3.96 38.08
C VAL A 750 -19.61 -2.98 38.47
N SER A 751 -20.80 -3.12 37.87
CA SER A 751 -22.02 -2.45 38.35
C SER A 751 -22.43 -2.89 39.76
N GLU A 752 -22.43 -4.20 40.03
CA GLU A 752 -22.82 -4.81 41.30
C GLU A 752 -21.78 -4.63 42.43
N ILE A 753 -20.54 -4.29 42.08
CA ILE A 753 -19.51 -3.80 43.01
C ILE A 753 -19.73 -2.30 43.25
N GLY A 754 -19.89 -1.51 42.18
CA GLY A 754 -20.09 -0.07 42.26
C GLY A 754 -21.37 0.36 42.99
N SER A 755 -22.38 -0.51 43.08
CA SER A 755 -23.60 -0.30 43.88
C SER A 755 -23.44 -0.60 45.38
N LYS A 756 -22.33 -1.21 45.80
CA LYS A 756 -22.06 -1.66 47.18
C LYS A 756 -20.97 -0.87 47.91
N LEU A 757 -20.33 0.08 47.23
CA LEU A 757 -19.40 1.02 47.85
C LEU A 757 -20.18 2.07 48.70
N ASP A 758 -19.53 2.61 49.74
CA ASP A 758 -20.13 3.60 50.66
C ASP A 758 -20.68 4.85 49.95
N ASP A 759 -20.09 5.23 48.81
CA ASP A 759 -20.66 6.17 47.84
C ASP A 759 -20.78 5.45 46.48
N PRO A 760 -22.01 5.19 45.98
CA PRO A 760 -22.22 4.30 44.84
C PRO A 760 -21.89 4.98 43.51
N HIS A 761 -20.72 4.64 42.96
CA HIS A 761 -20.25 5.12 41.63
C HIS A 761 -20.23 4.02 40.54
N PRO A 762 -21.33 3.27 40.29
CA PRO A 762 -21.34 2.23 39.26
C PRO A 762 -21.11 2.83 37.85
N ARG A 763 -21.62 4.05 37.58
CA ARG A 763 -21.48 4.73 36.29
C ARG A 763 -20.01 4.96 35.90
N LEU A 764 -19.22 5.56 36.79
CA LEU A 764 -17.78 5.74 36.65
C LEU A 764 -17.05 4.41 36.41
N LEU A 765 -17.35 3.40 37.22
CA LEU A 765 -16.69 2.09 37.15
C LEU A 765 -17.04 1.31 35.86
N ILE A 766 -18.30 1.35 35.41
CA ILE A 766 -18.75 0.78 34.13
C ILE A 766 -18.12 1.53 32.95
N MET A 767 -18.06 2.86 32.99
CA MET A 767 -17.41 3.67 31.94
C MET A 767 -15.93 3.34 31.83
N ALA A 768 -15.19 3.38 32.95
CA ALA A 768 -13.77 3.00 32.99
C ALA A 768 -13.55 1.58 32.43
N SER A 769 -14.43 0.64 32.77
CA SER A 769 -14.39 -0.74 32.25
C SER A 769 -14.54 -0.81 30.72
N ALA A 770 -15.51 -0.09 30.14
CA ALA A 770 -15.76 -0.07 28.69
C ALA A 770 -14.59 0.51 27.90
N LEU A 771 -14.01 1.61 28.41
CA LEU A 771 -12.80 2.22 27.84
C LEU A 771 -11.61 1.25 27.95
N LEU A 772 -11.43 0.58 29.09
CA LEU A 772 -10.31 -0.35 29.32
C LEU A 772 -10.41 -1.66 28.53
N CYS A 773 -11.62 -2.19 28.32
CA CYS A 773 -11.83 -3.31 27.39
C CYS A 773 -11.32 -2.94 25.98
N SER A 774 -11.53 -1.70 25.54
CA SER A 774 -11.07 -1.19 24.25
C SER A 774 -9.58 -0.82 24.23
N ALA A 775 -9.00 -0.48 25.39
CA ALA A 775 -7.57 -0.16 25.56
C ALA A 775 -6.65 -1.40 25.55
N ALA A 776 -7.20 -2.60 25.67
CA ALA A 776 -6.46 -3.85 25.71
C ALA A 776 -5.97 -4.26 24.31
N MET A 777 -4.76 -3.82 23.95
CA MET A 777 -4.19 -3.94 22.59
C MET A 777 -2.94 -4.83 22.52
N GLY A 778 -2.68 -5.63 23.57
CA GLY A 778 -1.42 -6.35 23.77
C GLY A 778 -1.17 -7.53 22.81
N LEU A 779 -2.22 -8.21 22.35
CA LEU A 779 -2.14 -9.37 21.46
C LEU A 779 -2.94 -9.16 20.16
N PRO A 780 -2.55 -9.79 19.04
CA PRO A 780 -3.29 -9.67 17.78
C PRO A 780 -4.76 -10.13 17.85
N THR A 781 -5.13 -10.98 18.80
CA THR A 781 -6.48 -11.55 18.93
C THR A 781 -7.41 -10.81 19.88
N SER A 782 -6.91 -9.80 20.60
CA SER A 782 -7.70 -8.96 21.53
C SER A 782 -8.87 -8.22 20.86
N GLY A 783 -8.60 -7.62 19.70
CA GLY A 783 -9.57 -6.77 18.98
C GLY A 783 -9.36 -6.79 17.47
N PHE A 784 -10.44 -6.58 16.72
CA PHE A 784 -10.50 -6.68 15.26
C PHE A 784 -9.48 -5.80 14.48
N PRO A 785 -9.09 -4.59 14.95
CA PRO A 785 -8.00 -3.84 14.32
C PRO A 785 -6.66 -4.60 14.37
N ASN A 786 -6.41 -5.30 15.47
CA ASN A 786 -5.17 -6.03 15.72
C ASN A 786 -5.13 -7.31 14.87
N VAL A 787 -6.27 -8.01 14.73
CA VAL A 787 -6.46 -9.16 13.83
C VAL A 787 -6.25 -8.75 12.37
N THR A 788 -6.75 -7.57 11.98
CA THR A 788 -6.62 -7.07 10.61
C THR A 788 -5.17 -6.70 10.27
N ALA A 789 -4.46 -6.07 11.21
CA ALA A 789 -3.09 -5.62 11.02
C ALA A 789 -2.04 -6.76 11.04
N ILE A 790 -2.19 -7.78 11.89
CA ILE A 790 -1.24 -8.92 11.91
C ILE A 790 -1.26 -9.72 10.59
N CYS A 791 -2.40 -9.78 9.92
CA CYS A 791 -2.57 -10.53 8.68
C CYS A 791 -2.23 -9.74 7.41
N MET A 792 -1.76 -8.49 7.51
CA MET A 792 -1.28 -7.73 6.35
C MET A 792 0.06 -8.28 5.87
N THR A 793 0.14 -8.63 4.59
CA THR A 793 1.34 -9.18 3.93
C THR A 793 1.87 -8.30 2.81
N ASP A 794 3.18 -8.33 2.57
CA ASP A 794 3.82 -7.69 1.41
C ASP A 794 3.50 -8.43 0.09
N ASP A 795 3.87 -7.85 -1.06
CA ASP A 795 3.66 -8.49 -2.38
C ASP A 795 4.50 -9.78 -2.58
N LEU A 796 5.30 -10.21 -1.60
CA LEU A 796 6.01 -11.49 -1.57
C LEU A 796 5.32 -12.55 -0.69
N GLY A 797 4.29 -12.17 0.09
CA GLY A 797 3.59 -13.05 1.04
C GLY A 797 4.16 -13.05 2.46
N ASN A 798 5.13 -12.19 2.79
CA ASN A 798 5.64 -12.05 4.15
C ASN A 798 4.69 -11.18 4.98
N ALA A 799 4.42 -11.53 6.24
CA ALA A 799 3.70 -10.64 7.15
C ALA A 799 4.53 -9.36 7.43
N TYR A 800 3.86 -8.19 7.47
CA TYR A 800 4.52 -6.95 7.90
C TYR A 800 4.84 -6.97 9.40
N LEU A 801 3.94 -7.52 10.21
CA LEU A 801 4.01 -7.60 11.66
C LEU A 801 4.06 -9.06 12.13
N ASN A 802 4.72 -9.30 13.26
CA ASN A 802 4.73 -10.60 13.96
C ASN A 802 4.06 -10.44 15.34
N VAL A 803 3.67 -11.53 16.00
CA VAL A 803 3.04 -11.47 17.33
C VAL A 803 4.00 -10.84 18.35
N GLY A 804 5.31 -11.12 18.25
CA GLY A 804 6.33 -10.45 19.06
C GLY A 804 6.39 -8.93 18.87
N THR A 805 5.97 -8.39 17.72
CA THR A 805 5.84 -6.94 17.51
C THR A 805 4.63 -6.38 18.25
N PHE A 806 3.51 -7.11 18.26
CA PHE A 806 2.33 -6.75 19.06
C PHE A 806 2.62 -6.80 20.56
N ILE A 807 3.24 -7.87 21.08
CA ILE A 807 3.57 -7.95 22.51
C ILE A 807 4.49 -6.79 22.92
N THR A 808 5.56 -6.52 22.16
CA THR A 808 6.56 -5.49 22.52
C THR A 808 6.14 -4.04 22.27
N ARG A 809 5.04 -3.77 21.54
CA ARG A 809 4.56 -2.40 21.27
C ARG A 809 3.11 -2.16 21.71
N GLY A 810 2.24 -3.14 21.49
CA GLY A 810 0.84 -3.13 21.91
C GLY A 810 0.68 -3.19 23.43
N VAL A 811 1.46 -4.00 24.17
CA VAL A 811 1.36 -4.04 25.65
C VAL A 811 1.77 -2.69 26.27
N PRO A 812 2.92 -2.05 25.92
CA PRO A 812 3.21 -0.68 26.35
C PRO A 812 2.11 0.32 25.96
N SER A 813 1.60 0.28 24.72
CA SER A 813 0.52 1.16 24.27
C SER A 813 -0.77 0.98 25.09
N SER A 814 -1.08 -0.27 25.48
CA SER A 814 -2.22 -0.61 26.34
C SER A 814 -2.05 -0.02 27.73
N PHE A 815 -0.85 -0.19 28.33
CA PHE A 815 -0.53 0.36 29.65
C PHE A 815 -0.51 1.90 29.66
N MET A 816 0.02 2.53 28.61
CA MET A 816 0.00 3.99 28.43
C MET A 816 -1.44 4.52 28.32
N THR A 817 -2.32 3.81 27.61
CA THR A 817 -3.76 4.15 27.50
C THR A 817 -4.48 3.97 28.84
N TYR A 818 -4.19 2.87 29.54
CA TYR A 818 -4.69 2.57 30.89
C TYR A 818 -4.32 3.67 31.90
N LEU A 819 -3.08 4.15 31.90
CA LEU A 819 -2.66 5.27 32.75
C LEU A 819 -3.43 6.56 32.45
N ILE A 820 -3.76 6.84 31.18
CA ILE A 820 -4.58 8.01 30.79
C ILE A 820 -6.03 7.85 31.26
N ILE A 821 -6.63 6.65 31.13
CA ILE A 821 -7.99 6.39 31.60
C ILE A 821 -8.08 6.54 33.12
N ILE A 822 -7.11 6.01 33.87
CA ILE A 822 -7.12 6.04 35.34
C ILE A 822 -6.71 7.40 35.92
N SER A 823 -5.92 8.21 35.22
CA SER A 823 -5.62 9.57 35.67
C SER A 823 -6.64 10.59 35.15
N ILE A 824 -6.66 10.81 33.84
CA ILE A 824 -7.45 11.87 33.19
C ILE A 824 -8.90 11.45 33.03
N GLY A 825 -9.19 10.19 32.72
CA GLY A 825 -10.57 9.68 32.66
C GLY A 825 -11.26 9.75 34.03
N TYR A 826 -10.61 9.22 35.07
CA TYR A 826 -11.09 9.31 36.46
C TYR A 826 -11.31 10.76 36.91
N ALA A 827 -10.31 11.64 36.72
CA ALA A 827 -10.45 13.05 37.08
C ALA A 827 -11.56 13.76 36.29
N THR A 828 -11.74 13.45 35.01
CA THR A 828 -12.82 14.03 34.19
C THR A 828 -14.19 13.52 34.62
N MET A 829 -14.31 12.26 35.03
CA MET A 829 -15.54 11.69 35.59
C MET A 829 -15.90 12.32 36.95
N GLN A 830 -14.92 12.51 37.84
CA GLN A 830 -15.14 13.23 39.11
C GLN A 830 -15.49 14.71 38.90
N LEU A 831 -14.87 15.39 37.93
CA LEU A 831 -15.12 16.81 37.65
C LEU A 831 -16.51 17.12 37.07
N ILE A 832 -17.29 16.11 36.70
CA ILE A 832 -18.66 16.27 36.15
C ILE A 832 -19.72 15.47 36.93
N ASP A 833 -19.38 14.99 38.14
CA ASP A 833 -20.23 14.17 39.01
C ASP A 833 -20.86 12.97 38.27
N PHE A 834 -20.01 12.11 37.69
CA PHE A 834 -20.40 11.00 36.81
C PHE A 834 -20.66 9.66 37.51
#